data_AF-A0A5N6XMB4-F1
#
_entry.id   AF-A0A5N6XMB4-F1
#
_cell.length_a   1.000
_cell.length_b   1.000
_cell.length_c   1.000
_cell.angle_alpha   90.00
_cell.angle_beta   90.00
_cell.angle_gamma   90.00
#
_symmetry.space_group_name_H-M   'P 1'
#
loop_
_entity.id
_entity.type
_entity.pdbx_description
1 polymer ?
#
loop_
_entity_poly.entity_id
_entity_poly.type
_entity_poly.pdbx_seq_one_letter_code
_entity_poly.pdbx_strand_id
1 'polypeptide(L)'
;MARCPRTYAGRSSDDKETASSTSFRLDSDDAAGVDLQTDVTDVTDVTDSDVPPSTRRRDKGRPRQNRSKQRPSWGKSHKSEKGSSSLSRLAMDSDCSSSGDDMNVDAHHSRRPEQQCSQKKIRKPAALLGAPTRNNDSNTSSSDDDCSGSGFDSDSDMDPDIDSDGELSSDSDDNGYADGTRRNITRMDERWERYCRKRNKRYRELPDSLWANPASALREARKKELTLFLRWCLRLRRGKNGRKLKGIKKFKSLDTDWKSFLRHYEKVTGERMDDALGRRMRKSIRRIAREHDLDTDEKEKTLMFIEDVVPLQETTLRTMEKRFDLGLQRMQQCLYPLMAFFTVNRINAMRRLQYQHLQCSIQRDPHGGPPRILLEIKYKFTKKYMGVTQANTFPLPEIIHDPSLMLSPHTFLLGILFHDDAFRAPGIKSMEDLRRLWVEDGRQQIEVPLKRDKAKHYVFCKIKCVRGKIQIHRDQPIFQSTLSRQLKVFGEIAGFKWSLFTHRFRYGGGTILNKSGLVSDAKQNLIMKHANIRTFLNYYLPRRINTDMQALMRGLKPDSAMMRAVTRMGRWIDRCRPRELTDTQKATVEHDPELQKAIRQRDAFSKKLQRSQKKTGWKLDKLDKLKRGVTNTPNRLLYALRQRVREEFDKELTVLDIERQLAGTAILDEEAKKQLLPQQIHLLGKLMTWPTSLSVEAEWQRRNEATEAVQLYCDTVPVKEHRQPSLPREEVIAPTESPLLTPSPSQHEIALQEAGEDIRTAAKPRACFQCYGNPAGCDNRRLKQYSRHKGLLRQFRAVHLDDRHCNYCNKPVDNEMYWRRHTVDNHRLNVRYLEDYPHDL
;
A
#
# COMPACT_ATOMS: atom_id res chain seq x y z
N MET A 1 10.89 8.19 74.58
CA MET A 1 10.01 7.41 75.48
C MET A 1 8.71 7.08 74.73
N ALA A 2 7.74 6.40 75.37
CA ALA A 2 6.69 5.64 74.66
C ALA A 2 5.24 6.19 74.81
N ARG A 3 4.34 5.56 74.04
CA ARG A 3 2.86 5.42 74.22
C ARG A 3 1.90 6.46 73.58
N CYS A 4 1.26 5.99 72.51
CA CYS A 4 -0.16 6.18 72.15
C CYS A 4 -1.11 5.63 73.26
N PRO A 5 -2.41 6.00 73.29
CA PRO A 5 -3.44 4.93 73.23
C PRO A 5 -4.87 5.27 72.67
N ARG A 6 -5.41 4.33 71.85
CA ARG A 6 -6.81 3.77 71.84
C ARG A 6 -7.98 4.74 71.51
N THR A 7 -9.27 4.35 71.34
CA THR A 7 -10.12 3.13 71.58
C THR A 7 -11.12 2.89 70.40
N TYR A 8 -12.11 1.97 70.43
CA TYR A 8 -12.10 0.48 70.50
C TYR A 8 -13.50 -0.13 70.16
N ALA A 9 -13.63 -1.47 70.15
CA ALA A 9 -14.82 -2.34 70.00
C ALA A 9 -15.38 -2.54 68.57
N GLY A 10 -15.94 -3.70 68.16
CA GLY A 10 -16.21 -5.02 68.80
C GLY A 10 -17.38 -5.68 68.03
N ARG A 11 -17.64 -7.00 67.90
CA ARG A 11 -17.21 -8.34 68.39
C ARG A 11 -17.36 -9.31 67.17
N SER A 12 -17.09 -10.63 67.11
CA SER A 12 -16.29 -11.69 67.78
C SER A 12 -16.27 -12.90 66.77
N SER A 13 -16.00 -14.20 67.02
CA SER A 13 -15.68 -15.06 68.18
C SER A 13 -15.15 -16.43 67.65
N ASP A 14 -14.23 -17.05 68.39
CA ASP A 14 -13.99 -18.49 68.68
C ASP A 14 -13.82 -19.52 67.50
N ASP A 15 -12.92 -20.53 67.53
CA ASP A 15 -12.04 -21.01 68.61
C ASP A 15 -10.78 -21.81 68.10
N LYS A 16 -9.70 -21.89 68.93
CA LYS A 16 -8.65 -22.95 69.13
C LYS A 16 -7.94 -23.73 67.97
N GLU A 17 -6.68 -24.22 68.03
CA GLU A 17 -5.55 -24.10 69.01
C GLU A 17 -4.13 -24.45 68.43
N THR A 18 -3.08 -23.73 68.91
CA THR A 18 -1.61 -24.02 69.10
C THR A 18 -0.67 -24.88 68.18
N ALA A 19 0.54 -24.31 67.98
CA ALA A 19 1.92 -24.93 68.01
C ALA A 19 2.42 -25.81 66.81
N SER A 20 3.71 -25.83 66.40
CA SER A 20 4.97 -25.14 66.81
C SER A 20 6.08 -25.15 65.70
N SER A 21 7.15 -24.32 65.83
CA SER A 21 8.52 -24.46 65.25
C SER A 21 8.72 -24.43 63.70
N THR A 22 9.84 -24.02 63.05
CA THR A 22 11.11 -23.31 63.39
C THR A 22 11.77 -22.68 62.12
N SER A 23 12.85 -21.88 62.25
CA SER A 23 13.69 -21.27 61.17
C SER A 23 14.60 -22.30 60.43
N PHE A 24 15.32 -22.03 59.32
CA PHE A 24 16.06 -20.86 58.76
C PHE A 24 15.89 -20.76 57.21
N ARG A 25 16.27 -19.75 56.39
CA ARG A 25 17.25 -18.61 56.32
C ARG A 25 18.52 -18.91 55.48
N LEU A 26 18.84 -18.00 54.53
CA LEU A 26 20.07 -17.83 53.72
C LEU A 26 20.26 -18.79 52.51
N ASP A 27 20.94 -18.44 51.41
CA ASP A 27 21.79 -17.25 51.10
C ASP A 27 21.51 -16.61 49.70
N SER A 28 22.30 -15.59 49.31
CA SER A 28 22.31 -14.96 47.97
C SER A 28 23.46 -15.47 47.09
N ASP A 29 23.52 -14.98 45.84
CA ASP A 29 24.59 -15.17 44.85
C ASP A 29 24.70 -16.61 44.29
N ASP A 30 25.10 -16.87 43.04
CA ASP A 30 26.05 -16.15 42.20
C ASP A 30 25.66 -16.13 40.69
N ALA A 31 26.46 -15.47 39.85
CA ALA A 31 26.17 -15.25 38.43
C ALA A 31 26.98 -16.16 37.48
N ALA A 32 26.28 -16.94 36.66
CA ALA A 32 26.79 -17.48 35.39
C ALA A 32 25.63 -17.55 34.35
N GLY A 33 25.81 -17.22 33.08
CA GLY A 33 27.07 -17.02 32.35
C GLY A 33 27.51 -18.31 31.65
N VAL A 34 26.67 -18.84 30.76
CA VAL A 34 27.00 -19.98 29.90
C VAL A 34 26.60 -19.66 28.47
N ASP A 35 27.58 -19.57 27.59
CA ASP A 35 27.39 -19.37 26.16
C ASP A 35 26.72 -20.59 25.50
N LEU A 36 25.82 -20.31 24.55
CA LEU A 36 25.36 -21.34 23.60
C LEU A 36 26.31 -21.36 22.41
N GLN A 37 27.52 -21.88 22.69
CA GLN A 37 28.58 -22.05 21.71
C GLN A 37 28.12 -23.04 20.63
N THR A 38 28.30 -22.66 19.36
CA THR A 38 28.09 -23.55 18.22
C THR A 38 29.23 -24.55 18.12
N ASP A 39 28.93 -25.81 17.85
CA ASP A 39 29.90 -26.71 17.22
C ASP A 39 29.24 -27.64 16.20
N VAL A 40 30.02 -28.09 15.22
CA VAL A 40 29.57 -28.83 14.03
C VAL A 40 30.61 -29.86 13.62
N THR A 41 30.30 -31.15 13.77
CA THR A 41 30.84 -32.33 13.02
C THR A 41 30.23 -33.62 13.60
N ASP A 42 30.38 -34.81 13.01
CA ASP A 42 29.96 -35.27 11.66
C ASP A 42 30.09 -36.81 11.59
N VAL A 43 29.18 -37.50 10.87
CA VAL A 43 29.36 -38.85 10.24
C VAL A 43 29.54 -40.12 11.14
N THR A 44 29.23 -41.30 10.56
CA THR A 44 29.21 -42.70 11.07
C THR A 44 28.10 -43.04 12.09
N ASP A 45 27.17 -44.02 11.97
CA ASP A 45 26.85 -45.15 11.04
C ASP A 45 27.19 -46.59 11.54
N VAL A 46 26.40 -47.58 11.08
CA VAL A 46 26.61 -49.06 11.08
C VAL A 46 26.24 -49.92 12.33
N THR A 47 25.11 -50.67 12.23
CA THR A 47 24.76 -52.00 12.84
C THR A 47 24.58 -52.19 14.37
N ASP A 48 23.95 -53.25 14.90
CA ASP A 48 22.77 -54.09 14.54
C ASP A 48 22.40 -55.00 15.77
N SER A 49 21.22 -55.64 15.75
CA SER A 49 20.70 -56.86 16.44
C SER A 49 21.53 -57.51 17.58
N ASP A 50 20.94 -57.98 18.69
CA ASP A 50 20.19 -59.26 18.70
C ASP A 50 19.19 -59.50 19.89
N VAL A 51 18.55 -60.68 19.92
CA VAL A 51 17.36 -61.08 20.72
C VAL A 51 17.72 -62.35 21.60
N PRO A 52 16.90 -63.36 22.02
CA PRO A 52 15.44 -63.56 22.14
C PRO A 52 14.76 -63.72 23.56
N PRO A 53 14.45 -64.90 24.19
CA PRO A 53 13.06 -65.12 24.68
C PRO A 53 12.80 -65.78 26.07
N SER A 54 11.52 -65.77 26.51
CA SER A 54 10.63 -66.94 26.83
C SER A 54 9.45 -66.55 27.76
N THR A 55 8.32 -67.27 27.99
CA THR A 55 7.76 -68.60 27.62
C THR A 55 6.25 -68.52 27.19
N ARG A 56 5.47 -69.62 27.17
CA ARG A 56 4.07 -69.74 26.65
C ARG A 56 3.09 -70.48 27.58
N ARG A 57 1.77 -70.17 27.50
CA ARG A 57 0.54 -71.07 27.52
C ARG A 57 -0.73 -70.16 27.43
N ARG A 58 -1.78 -70.38 26.61
CA ARG A 58 -2.87 -71.41 26.57
C ARG A 58 -3.66 -71.50 27.89
N ASP A 59 -5.00 -71.58 27.97
CA ASP A 59 -6.18 -71.72 27.06
C ASP A 59 -7.45 -71.30 27.89
N LYS A 60 -8.75 -71.13 27.49
CA LYS A 60 -9.61 -71.13 26.26
C LYS A 60 -11.02 -70.55 26.62
N GLY A 61 -11.89 -70.17 25.66
CA GLY A 61 -13.32 -69.85 25.91
C GLY A 61 -14.12 -69.24 24.73
N ARG A 62 -15.42 -69.59 24.55
CA ARG A 62 -16.33 -69.20 23.42
C ARG A 62 -17.79 -69.69 23.72
N PRO A 63 -18.89 -69.43 22.93
CA PRO A 63 -19.04 -68.70 21.64
C PRO A 63 -20.33 -67.83 21.43
N ARG A 64 -20.54 -67.35 20.17
CA ARG A 64 -21.81 -66.86 19.51
C ARG A 64 -22.30 -65.44 19.92
N GLN A 65 -23.00 -64.64 19.09
CA GLN A 65 -23.47 -64.83 17.69
C GLN A 65 -23.57 -63.51 16.86
N ASN A 66 -23.37 -63.62 15.53
CA ASN A 66 -23.83 -62.80 14.37
C ASN A 66 -24.46 -61.39 14.58
N ARG A 67 -23.91 -60.31 14.00
CA ARG A 67 -23.94 -59.83 12.58
C ARG A 67 -25.20 -59.06 12.16
N SER A 68 -25.01 -57.88 11.57
CA SER A 68 -25.93 -57.24 10.59
C SER A 68 -25.12 -56.60 9.44
N LYS A 69 -25.76 -56.35 8.28
CA LYS A 69 -25.08 -55.78 7.09
C LYS A 69 -26.08 -55.17 6.09
N GLN A 70 -25.64 -54.08 5.44
CA GLN A 70 -26.15 -53.48 4.19
C GLN A 70 -27.49 -52.71 4.18
N ARG A 71 -27.52 -51.74 3.24
CA ARG A 71 -28.65 -50.94 2.74
C ARG A 71 -29.06 -51.46 1.35
N PRO A 72 -30.12 -50.94 0.72
CA PRO A 72 -29.95 -50.47 -0.68
C PRO A 72 -30.82 -49.25 -1.10
N SER A 73 -30.38 -48.52 -2.13
CA SER A 73 -31.07 -47.35 -2.74
C SER A 73 -31.29 -47.48 -4.24
N TRP A 74 -32.48 -47.16 -4.75
CA TRP A 74 -32.78 -47.09 -6.20
C TRP A 74 -33.84 -46.02 -6.51
N GLY A 75 -33.84 -45.32 -7.65
CA GLY A 75 -32.88 -45.33 -8.77
C GLY A 75 -33.55 -45.38 -10.15
N LYS A 76 -33.05 -44.58 -11.11
CA LYS A 76 -33.32 -44.54 -12.58
C LYS A 76 -32.53 -43.36 -13.21
N SER A 77 -32.42 -43.10 -14.53
CA SER A 77 -32.33 -43.90 -15.79
C SER A 77 -32.51 -42.91 -16.97
N HIS A 78 -31.73 -42.83 -18.05
CA HIS A 78 -30.38 -43.33 -18.42
C HIS A 78 -29.66 -42.15 -19.17
N LYS A 79 -28.81 -42.19 -20.21
CA LYS A 79 -28.22 -43.18 -21.16
C LYS A 79 -26.85 -42.58 -21.61
N SER A 80 -25.74 -43.34 -21.57
CA SER A 80 -25.09 -44.05 -22.71
C SER A 80 -24.55 -43.12 -23.83
N GLU A 81 -23.28 -43.14 -24.25
CA GLU A 81 -22.07 -43.94 -23.92
C GLU A 81 -20.81 -43.02 -23.98
N LYS A 82 -19.52 -43.40 -23.93
CA LYS A 82 -18.69 -44.63 -23.80
C LYS A 82 -17.28 -44.16 -23.34
N GLY A 83 -16.36 -44.93 -22.76
CA GLY A 83 -16.32 -46.31 -22.23
C GLY A 83 -14.95 -46.57 -21.57
N SER A 84 -14.81 -47.65 -20.77
CA SER A 84 -13.59 -48.13 -20.06
C SER A 84 -12.92 -47.16 -19.04
N SER A 85 -12.51 -47.59 -17.83
CA SER A 85 -12.71 -48.89 -17.14
C SER A 85 -12.56 -48.78 -15.61
N SER A 86 -13.04 -49.82 -14.90
CA SER A 86 -12.63 -50.24 -13.53
C SER A 86 -13.25 -49.58 -12.27
N LEU A 87 -13.70 -50.48 -11.36
CA LEU A 87 -13.89 -50.36 -9.90
C LEU A 87 -15.12 -49.61 -9.28
N SER A 88 -16.25 -50.34 -9.24
CA SER A 88 -16.98 -50.74 -8.00
C SER A 88 -17.75 -49.73 -7.09
N ARG A 89 -19.06 -49.59 -7.37
CA ARG A 89 -20.28 -49.63 -6.46
C ARG A 89 -20.23 -48.97 -5.05
N LEU A 90 -21.05 -47.95 -4.69
CA LEU A 90 -22.54 -47.86 -4.49
C LEU A 90 -23.08 -48.57 -3.19
N ALA A 91 -24.08 -48.08 -2.42
CA ALA A 91 -24.85 -46.82 -2.37
C ALA A 91 -25.62 -46.60 -1.00
N MET A 92 -26.80 -45.95 -1.00
CA MET A 92 -27.68 -45.53 0.14
C MET A 92 -28.73 -46.64 0.46
N ASP A 93 -29.85 -46.56 1.23
CA ASP A 93 -30.77 -45.53 1.80
C ASP A 93 -30.88 -45.62 3.38
N SER A 94 -31.82 -45.09 4.21
CA SER A 94 -33.26 -44.63 4.19
C SER A 94 -34.32 -45.77 4.29
N ASP A 95 -35.54 -45.70 4.88
CA ASP A 95 -36.25 -44.93 5.96
C ASP A 95 -37.39 -45.88 6.52
N CYS A 96 -38.58 -45.60 7.12
CA CYS A 96 -39.38 -44.44 7.58
C CYS A 96 -40.60 -44.90 8.48
N SER A 97 -41.20 -44.02 9.33
CA SER A 97 -42.61 -44.07 9.87
C SER A 97 -43.11 -45.27 10.74
N SER A 98 -44.24 -45.26 11.50
CA SER A 98 -45.08 -44.22 12.16
C SER A 98 -46.26 -44.84 12.97
N SER A 99 -46.44 -44.49 14.26
CA SER A 99 -47.69 -44.56 15.08
C SER A 99 -47.43 -43.99 16.50
N GLY A 100 -48.40 -43.52 17.31
CA GLY A 100 -49.81 -43.18 17.09
C GLY A 100 -50.62 -43.20 18.40
N ASP A 101 -51.11 -42.03 18.85
CA ASP A 101 -52.25 -41.74 19.78
C ASP A 101 -52.22 -42.39 21.20
N ASP A 102 -52.85 -41.92 22.30
CA ASP A 102 -53.49 -40.68 22.78
C ASP A 102 -53.24 -40.63 24.33
N MET A 103 -53.28 -39.52 25.08
CA MET A 103 -54.47 -38.81 25.61
C MET A 103 -54.05 -37.52 26.38
N ASN A 104 -55.02 -36.69 26.80
CA ASN A 104 -54.82 -35.29 27.18
C ASN A 104 -55.53 -34.86 28.50
N VAL A 105 -54.89 -34.02 29.34
CA VAL A 105 -55.52 -33.33 30.50
C VAL A 105 -54.91 -31.92 30.74
N ASP A 106 -55.72 -30.90 30.44
CA ASP A 106 -55.80 -29.53 30.99
C ASP A 106 -54.60 -28.55 31.02
N ALA A 107 -54.95 -27.27 31.24
CA ALA A 107 -54.11 -26.08 31.02
C ALA A 107 -54.51 -24.91 31.95
N HIS A 108 -53.75 -23.81 31.98
CA HIS A 108 -54.27 -22.42 31.85
C HIS A 108 -53.18 -21.32 31.86
N HIS A 109 -53.46 -20.21 31.17
CA HIS A 109 -52.95 -18.82 31.32
C HIS A 109 -51.44 -18.41 31.25
N SER A 110 -51.03 -18.03 30.03
CA SER A 110 -50.81 -16.61 29.60
C SER A 110 -49.70 -15.67 30.15
N ARG A 111 -48.95 -15.11 29.17
CA ARG A 111 -48.42 -13.72 29.01
C ARG A 111 -47.02 -13.32 29.55
N ARG A 112 -46.53 -12.20 28.99
CA ARG A 112 -45.24 -11.52 29.21
C ARG A 112 -45.46 -10.12 29.80
N PRO A 113 -44.44 -9.54 30.45
CA PRO A 113 -44.03 -8.13 30.31
C PRO A 113 -42.78 -8.05 29.38
N GLU A 114 -42.45 -7.03 28.58
CA GLU A 114 -42.70 -5.57 28.55
C GLU A 114 -42.01 -4.75 29.65
N GLN A 115 -41.22 -3.75 29.23
CA GLN A 115 -40.52 -2.83 30.12
C GLN A 115 -40.45 -1.45 29.45
N GLN A 116 -41.20 -0.49 30.00
CA GLN A 116 -41.28 0.89 29.48
C GLN A 116 -40.26 1.81 30.17
N CYS A 117 -40.06 3.01 29.61
CA CYS A 117 -39.15 4.03 30.11
C CYS A 117 -39.93 5.23 30.66
N SER A 118 -39.47 5.78 31.79
CA SER A 118 -40.13 6.89 32.51
C SER A 118 -39.22 8.12 32.57
N GLN A 119 -39.80 9.33 32.50
CA GLN A 119 -39.09 10.61 32.62
C GLN A 119 -39.36 11.28 33.97
N LYS A 120 -38.34 11.92 34.60
CA LYS A 120 -38.39 13.34 35.04
C LYS A 120 -37.11 13.87 35.73
N LYS A 121 -36.65 15.02 35.21
CA LYS A 121 -36.02 16.22 35.82
C LYS A 121 -35.20 16.19 37.16
N ILE A 122 -33.97 16.71 37.03
CA ILE A 122 -33.29 17.76 37.85
C ILE A 122 -32.77 17.44 39.27
N ARG A 123 -31.45 17.59 39.48
CA ARG A 123 -30.79 18.60 40.38
C ARG A 123 -29.26 18.67 40.15
N LYS A 124 -28.64 19.83 40.42
CA LYS A 124 -27.17 20.06 40.56
C LYS A 124 -26.82 20.20 42.06
N PRO A 125 -25.54 20.08 42.41
CA PRO A 125 -24.91 21.05 43.33
C PRO A 125 -23.68 21.75 42.69
N ALA A 126 -23.10 22.70 43.42
CA ALA A 126 -22.12 23.68 42.93
C ALA A 126 -20.64 23.26 43.08
N ALA A 127 -19.75 24.09 42.54
CA ALA A 127 -18.31 24.08 42.81
C ALA A 127 -17.90 25.40 43.50
N LEU A 128 -16.92 25.34 44.40
CA LEU A 128 -16.31 26.51 45.03
C LEU A 128 -15.21 27.10 44.13
N LEU A 129 -15.10 28.42 44.10
CA LEU A 129 -13.96 29.16 43.56
C LEU A 129 -13.15 29.78 44.69
N GLY A 130 -11.83 29.89 44.47
CA GLY A 130 -10.91 30.53 45.39
C GLY A 130 -9.72 31.12 44.64
N ALA A 131 -9.68 32.45 44.57
CA ALA A 131 -8.56 33.27 44.15
C ALA A 131 -8.60 34.55 45.00
N PRO A 132 -7.48 35.28 45.13
CA PRO A 132 -7.55 36.64 44.59
C PRO A 132 -6.26 37.16 43.94
N THR A 133 -6.46 38.20 43.12
CA THR A 133 -5.47 39.19 42.67
C THR A 133 -5.45 40.37 43.70
N ARG A 134 -4.76 41.52 43.58
CA ARG A 134 -3.87 42.15 42.59
C ARG A 134 -3.05 43.24 43.31
N ASN A 135 -2.26 44.03 42.56
CA ASN A 135 -1.56 45.22 43.07
C ASN A 135 -2.51 46.37 43.46
N ASN A 136 -2.15 47.05 44.57
CA ASN A 136 -2.09 48.50 44.81
C ASN A 136 -3.20 49.52 44.42
N ASP A 137 -3.46 50.36 45.44
CA ASP A 137 -3.56 51.83 45.43
C ASP A 137 -4.91 52.59 45.36
N SER A 138 -5.28 53.06 46.56
CA SER A 138 -5.65 54.44 46.91
C SER A 138 -7.12 54.93 46.83
N ASN A 139 -7.68 55.12 48.02
CA ASN A 139 -8.37 56.33 48.52
C ASN A 139 -9.76 56.74 47.97
N THR A 140 -10.64 57.46 48.70
CA THR A 140 -10.88 57.68 50.17
C THR A 140 -12.17 58.51 50.34
N SER A 141 -13.07 58.16 51.28
CA SER A 141 -14.17 59.02 51.84
C SER A 141 -15.32 59.42 50.88
N SER A 142 -16.59 59.58 51.28
CA SER A 142 -17.38 59.13 52.46
C SER A 142 -18.88 59.37 52.19
N SER A 143 -19.75 58.81 53.06
CA SER A 143 -21.01 59.39 53.59
C SER A 143 -22.11 59.96 52.68
N ASP A 144 -23.41 59.75 52.90
CA ASP A 144 -24.17 58.83 53.79
C ASP A 144 -25.66 58.87 53.36
N ASP A 145 -26.52 58.10 54.05
CA ASP A 145 -27.99 58.23 54.20
C ASP A 145 -28.97 57.95 53.03
N ASP A 146 -29.64 56.80 53.21
CA ASP A 146 -31.10 56.56 53.23
C ASP A 146 -31.98 56.27 51.98
N CYS A 147 -32.47 55.01 52.00
CA CYS A 147 -33.88 54.58 51.84
C CYS A 147 -34.72 55.02 50.63
N SER A 148 -34.95 54.08 49.69
CA SER A 148 -36.16 53.22 49.70
C SER A 148 -36.39 52.37 48.43
N GLY A 149 -36.87 51.14 48.62
CA GLY A 149 -37.85 50.51 47.70
C GLY A 149 -37.35 49.57 46.59
N SER A 150 -38.00 48.39 46.49
CA SER A 150 -38.01 47.42 45.36
C SER A 150 -36.67 46.94 44.77
N GLY A 151 -36.43 45.62 44.80
CA GLY A 151 -35.29 44.97 44.15
C GLY A 151 -35.65 44.18 42.89
N PHE A 152 -34.75 43.27 42.53
CA PHE A 152 -34.70 42.39 41.35
C PHE A 152 -34.09 42.97 40.07
N ASP A 153 -32.77 42.91 40.09
CA ASP A 153 -31.95 42.20 39.10
C ASP A 153 -31.95 42.76 37.67
N SER A 154 -31.12 43.80 37.47
CA SER A 154 -30.40 43.95 36.22
C SER A 154 -29.36 42.83 36.10
N ASP A 155 -29.62 41.83 35.26
CA ASP A 155 -28.57 40.92 34.78
C ASP A 155 -27.42 41.74 34.13
N SER A 156 -26.18 41.26 34.26
CA SER A 156 -24.99 42.01 33.88
C SER A 156 -24.57 41.78 32.42
N ASP A 157 -24.36 42.87 31.67
CA ASP A 157 -23.85 42.90 30.28
C ASP A 157 -22.39 42.38 30.15
N MET A 158 -22.19 41.07 30.37
CA MET A 158 -20.91 40.35 30.24
C MET A 158 -21.03 38.99 29.55
N ASP A 159 -22.23 38.54 29.21
CA ASP A 159 -22.40 37.54 28.14
C ASP A 159 -22.18 38.24 26.78
N PRO A 160 -21.50 37.60 25.81
CA PRO A 160 -21.34 38.18 24.47
C PRO A 160 -22.70 38.25 23.77
N ASP A 161 -22.91 39.32 22.98
CA ASP A 161 -24.08 39.46 22.12
C ASP A 161 -24.38 38.17 21.35
N ILE A 162 -25.66 37.82 21.25
CA ILE A 162 -26.11 36.81 20.29
C ILE A 162 -25.79 37.36 18.91
N ASP A 163 -24.80 36.76 18.22
CA ASP A 163 -24.44 37.07 16.83
C ASP A 163 -25.72 37.25 16.01
N SER A 164 -26.05 38.51 15.69
CA SER A 164 -27.30 38.86 14.99
C SER A 164 -27.40 38.08 13.68
N ASP A 165 -28.58 37.55 13.36
CA ASP A 165 -28.85 36.55 12.28
C ASP A 165 -28.52 37.06 10.85
N GLY A 166 -27.25 37.38 10.59
CA GLY A 166 -26.71 37.66 9.28
C GLY A 166 -26.75 36.39 8.45
N GLU A 167 -27.64 36.38 7.45
CA GLU A 167 -28.06 35.22 6.65
C GLU A 167 -27.06 34.05 6.66
N LEU A 168 -27.40 32.94 7.35
CA LEU A 168 -26.63 31.70 7.35
C LEU A 168 -26.44 31.23 5.90
N SER A 169 -25.28 31.58 5.33
CA SER A 169 -24.99 31.66 3.90
C SER A 169 -24.89 30.29 3.23
N SER A 170 -26.05 29.63 3.13
CA SER A 170 -26.23 28.22 2.81
C SER A 170 -25.24 27.31 3.55
N ASP A 171 -25.58 26.90 4.77
CA ASP A 171 -24.82 25.93 5.57
C ASP A 171 -24.27 24.80 4.70
N SER A 172 -22.95 24.84 4.42
CA SER A 172 -22.35 24.00 3.38
C SER A 172 -22.01 22.62 3.93
N ASP A 173 -23.05 21.90 4.37
CA ASP A 173 -23.07 20.55 4.96
C ASP A 173 -21.79 19.72 4.69
N ASP A 174 -20.72 19.91 5.48
CA ASP A 174 -19.61 18.95 5.53
C ASP A 174 -20.09 17.77 6.37
N ASN A 175 -20.90 16.95 5.70
CA ASN A 175 -21.57 15.70 6.07
C ASN A 175 -20.66 14.59 6.67
N GLY A 176 -19.50 14.96 7.23
CA GLY A 176 -18.53 14.10 7.91
C GLY A 176 -17.82 13.10 6.99
N TYR A 177 -18.18 13.04 5.71
CA TYR A 177 -17.75 12.00 4.80
C TYR A 177 -16.38 12.31 4.18
N ALA A 178 -15.43 11.43 4.44
CA ALA A 178 -14.14 11.46 3.75
C ALA A 178 -14.32 11.47 2.21
N ASP A 179 -13.43 12.18 1.49
CA ASP A 179 -13.54 12.48 0.05
C ASP A 179 -13.81 11.28 -0.86
N GLY A 180 -13.39 10.08 -0.46
CA GLY A 180 -13.66 8.84 -1.20
C GLY A 180 -15.13 8.41 -1.12
N THR A 181 -15.76 8.63 0.03
CA THR A 181 -17.20 8.42 0.24
C THR A 181 -18.00 9.48 -0.52
N ARG A 182 -17.66 10.77 -0.40
CA ARG A 182 -18.29 11.85 -1.18
C ARG A 182 -18.24 11.55 -2.69
N ARG A 183 -17.06 11.19 -3.22
CA ARG A 183 -16.88 10.76 -4.63
C ARG A 183 -17.53 9.42 -5.02
N ASN A 184 -18.05 8.64 -4.06
CA ASN A 184 -18.89 7.47 -4.35
C ASN A 184 -20.38 7.86 -4.39
N ILE A 185 -20.84 8.75 -3.50
CA ILE A 185 -22.22 9.28 -3.46
C ILE A 185 -22.53 10.01 -4.76
N THR A 186 -21.71 10.99 -5.17
CA THR A 186 -21.84 11.72 -6.45
C THR A 186 -21.81 10.79 -7.67
N ARG A 187 -21.17 9.62 -7.57
CA ARG A 187 -21.18 8.62 -8.66
C ARG A 187 -22.49 7.85 -8.75
N MET A 188 -23.23 7.69 -7.66
CA MET A 188 -24.57 7.10 -7.70
C MET A 188 -25.58 8.11 -8.24
N ASP A 189 -25.42 9.38 -7.87
CA ASP A 189 -26.16 10.53 -8.37
C ASP A 189 -26.06 10.66 -9.92
N GLU A 190 -24.84 10.83 -10.46
CA GLU A 190 -24.57 10.85 -11.91
C GLU A 190 -25.10 9.61 -12.67
N ARG A 191 -25.21 8.47 -12.00
CA ARG A 191 -25.81 7.25 -12.57
C ARG A 191 -27.33 7.30 -12.53
N TRP A 192 -27.93 7.74 -11.43
CA TRP A 192 -29.37 7.81 -11.24
C TRP A 192 -30.00 8.82 -12.20
N GLU A 193 -29.47 10.05 -12.28
CA GLU A 193 -29.89 11.03 -13.30
C GLU A 193 -29.85 10.43 -14.71
N ARG A 194 -28.77 9.69 -15.04
CA ARG A 194 -28.53 9.13 -16.38
C ARG A 194 -29.37 7.89 -16.66
N TYR A 195 -29.87 7.21 -15.63
CA TYR A 195 -30.93 6.22 -15.74
C TYR A 195 -32.27 6.91 -16.03
N CYS A 196 -32.63 7.95 -15.26
CA CYS A 196 -33.86 8.74 -15.46
C CYS A 196 -33.91 9.37 -16.87
N ARG A 197 -32.86 10.08 -17.29
CA ARG A 197 -32.72 10.64 -18.66
C ARG A 197 -32.77 9.58 -19.77
N LYS A 198 -32.57 8.28 -19.48
CA LYS A 198 -32.75 7.18 -20.43
C LYS A 198 -34.12 6.49 -20.31
N ARG A 199 -34.81 6.63 -19.16
CA ARG A 199 -36.20 6.21 -18.95
C ARG A 199 -37.18 7.18 -19.58
N ASN A 200 -37.04 8.49 -19.33
CA ASN A 200 -37.84 9.54 -19.96
C ASN A 200 -37.79 9.41 -21.51
N LYS A 201 -36.59 9.28 -22.09
CA LYS A 201 -36.39 9.02 -23.54
C LYS A 201 -36.95 7.68 -24.08
N ARG A 202 -37.60 6.87 -23.24
CA ARG A 202 -38.33 5.64 -23.61
C ARG A 202 -39.83 5.71 -23.29
N TYR A 203 -40.28 6.78 -22.63
CA TYR A 203 -41.63 7.05 -22.16
C TYR A 203 -41.95 8.53 -22.41
N ARG A 204 -41.62 8.99 -23.62
CA ARG A 204 -41.77 10.38 -24.06
C ARG A 204 -43.19 10.66 -24.57
N GLU A 205 -43.89 9.61 -25.04
CA GLU A 205 -45.29 9.66 -25.46
C GLU A 205 -46.29 9.72 -24.28
N LEU A 206 -45.81 9.66 -23.03
CA LEU A 206 -46.65 9.79 -21.83
C LEU A 206 -46.53 11.22 -21.27
N PRO A 207 -47.66 11.94 -21.09
CA PRO A 207 -47.74 13.06 -20.15
C PRO A 207 -47.21 12.67 -18.76
N ASP A 208 -46.72 13.66 -18.01
CA ASP A 208 -46.25 13.50 -16.63
C ASP A 208 -45.27 12.33 -16.41
N SER A 209 -44.32 12.21 -17.34
CA SER A 209 -43.24 11.23 -17.28
C SER A 209 -42.35 11.50 -16.05
N LEU A 210 -42.66 10.87 -14.91
CA LEU A 210 -41.97 10.90 -13.61
C LEU A 210 -40.43 11.00 -13.72
N TRP A 211 -39.87 10.31 -14.70
CA TRP A 211 -38.44 10.29 -15.05
C TRP A 211 -37.85 11.61 -15.55
N ALA A 212 -38.66 12.67 -15.70
CA ALA A 212 -38.22 14.04 -16.00
C ALA A 212 -37.46 14.68 -14.83
N ASN A 213 -37.96 14.52 -13.60
CA ASN A 213 -37.30 14.99 -12.38
C ASN A 213 -36.65 13.79 -11.65
N PRO A 214 -35.31 13.64 -11.64
CA PRO A 214 -34.65 12.54 -10.97
C PRO A 214 -34.90 12.46 -9.46
N ALA A 215 -35.21 13.57 -8.78
CA ALA A 215 -35.47 13.58 -7.35
C ALA A 215 -36.85 13.01 -7.01
N SER A 216 -37.91 13.47 -7.68
CA SER A 216 -39.26 12.89 -7.53
C SER A 216 -39.29 11.42 -7.97
N ALA A 217 -38.64 11.09 -9.09
CA ALA A 217 -38.46 9.71 -9.53
C ALA A 217 -37.74 8.81 -8.52
N LEU A 218 -36.94 9.38 -7.61
CA LEU A 218 -36.26 8.63 -6.54
C LEU A 218 -37.13 8.50 -5.27
N ARG A 219 -37.89 9.54 -4.92
CA ARG A 219 -38.88 9.50 -3.83
C ARG A 219 -39.94 8.41 -4.08
N GLU A 220 -40.45 8.33 -5.30
CA GLU A 220 -41.47 7.34 -5.70
C GLU A 220 -40.89 5.95 -6.07
N ALA A 221 -39.57 5.77 -6.05
CA ALA A 221 -38.92 4.56 -6.56
C ALA A 221 -39.20 3.30 -5.71
N ARG A 222 -40.23 2.54 -6.08
CA ARG A 222 -40.53 1.24 -5.47
C ARG A 222 -39.46 0.18 -5.82
N LYS A 223 -39.55 -1.00 -5.17
CA LYS A 223 -38.60 -2.12 -5.29
C LYS A 223 -38.24 -2.49 -6.74
N LYS A 224 -39.22 -2.44 -7.66
CA LYS A 224 -39.06 -2.82 -9.08
C LYS A 224 -38.12 -1.84 -9.79
N GLU A 225 -38.28 -0.56 -9.56
CA GLU A 225 -37.56 0.56 -10.18
C GLU A 225 -36.10 0.57 -9.73
N LEU A 226 -35.87 0.43 -8.43
CA LEU A 226 -34.55 0.29 -7.81
C LEU A 226 -33.82 -0.98 -8.29
N THR A 227 -34.53 -2.11 -8.39
CA THR A 227 -33.98 -3.38 -8.93
C THR A 227 -33.57 -3.22 -10.40
N LEU A 228 -34.36 -2.49 -11.20
CA LEU A 228 -34.06 -2.20 -12.61
C LEU A 228 -32.89 -1.21 -12.77
N PHE A 229 -32.73 -0.24 -11.88
CA PHE A 229 -31.57 0.65 -11.82
C PHE A 229 -30.28 -0.11 -11.50
N LEU A 230 -30.29 -1.03 -10.53
CA LEU A 230 -29.13 -1.86 -10.21
C LEU A 230 -28.73 -2.78 -11.38
N ARG A 231 -29.70 -3.47 -12.00
CA ARG A 231 -29.48 -4.23 -13.25
C ARG A 231 -29.02 -3.34 -14.42
N TRP A 232 -29.32 -2.04 -14.43
CA TRP A 232 -28.79 -1.09 -15.42
C TRP A 232 -27.34 -0.69 -15.09
N CYS A 233 -27.00 -0.47 -13.81
CA CYS A 233 -25.64 -0.16 -13.36
C CYS A 233 -24.64 -1.26 -13.72
N LEU A 234 -25.00 -2.54 -13.56
CA LEU A 234 -24.16 -3.67 -13.98
C LEU A 234 -23.86 -3.67 -15.49
N ARG A 235 -24.78 -3.16 -16.31
CA ARG A 235 -24.65 -3.08 -17.78
C ARG A 235 -23.89 -1.82 -18.25
N LEU A 236 -23.38 -0.97 -17.37
CA LEU A 236 -22.66 0.26 -17.74
C LEU A 236 -21.25 -0.02 -18.27
N ARG A 237 -21.10 -0.01 -19.61
CA ARG A 237 -19.80 -0.10 -20.29
C ARG A 237 -19.00 1.21 -20.32
N ARG A 238 -19.61 2.38 -20.06
CA ARG A 238 -18.95 3.71 -20.07
C ARG A 238 -19.51 4.65 -18.98
N GLY A 239 -18.62 5.39 -18.31
CA GLY A 239 -18.93 6.38 -17.28
C GLY A 239 -18.83 7.84 -17.78
N LYS A 240 -18.57 8.79 -16.86
CA LYS A 240 -18.37 10.22 -17.16
C LYS A 240 -17.30 10.43 -18.25
N ASN A 241 -17.54 11.39 -19.14
CA ASN A 241 -16.73 11.72 -20.31
C ASN A 241 -16.41 10.51 -21.22
N GLY A 242 -17.29 9.49 -21.24
CA GLY A 242 -17.17 8.33 -22.12
C GLY A 242 -16.10 7.29 -21.74
N ARG A 243 -15.41 7.44 -20.60
CA ARG A 243 -14.37 6.53 -20.10
C ARG A 243 -14.91 5.08 -19.99
N LYS A 244 -14.19 4.08 -20.54
CA LYS A 244 -14.57 2.63 -20.46
C LYS A 244 -14.56 2.21 -18.99
N LEU A 245 -15.65 1.62 -18.51
CA LEU A 245 -15.74 1.08 -17.14
C LEU A 245 -15.27 -0.37 -17.14
N LYS A 246 -14.71 -0.84 -16.01
CA LYS A 246 -14.30 -2.25 -15.83
C LYS A 246 -15.48 -3.22 -15.67
N GLY A 247 -16.71 -2.71 -15.58
CA GLY A 247 -17.87 -3.46 -15.08
C GLY A 247 -17.82 -3.64 -13.57
N ILE A 248 -18.93 -4.12 -13.00
CA ILE A 248 -18.99 -4.61 -11.63
C ILE A 248 -18.97 -6.14 -11.75
N LYS A 249 -17.87 -6.77 -11.33
CA LYS A 249 -17.70 -8.23 -11.35
C LYS A 249 -17.83 -8.89 -9.97
N LYS A 250 -17.59 -8.15 -8.88
CA LYS A 250 -17.61 -8.68 -7.51
C LYS A 250 -18.83 -8.23 -6.73
N PHE A 251 -19.42 -9.13 -5.94
CA PHE A 251 -20.54 -8.84 -5.04
C PHE A 251 -20.25 -7.66 -4.11
N LYS A 252 -19.05 -7.63 -3.50
CA LYS A 252 -18.63 -6.55 -2.59
C LYS A 252 -18.57 -5.17 -3.26
N SER A 253 -18.37 -5.11 -4.58
CA SER A 253 -18.44 -3.85 -5.32
C SER A 253 -19.88 -3.39 -5.53
N LEU A 254 -20.82 -4.30 -5.77
CA LEU A 254 -22.26 -3.99 -5.83
C LEU A 254 -22.80 -3.55 -4.46
N ASP A 255 -22.39 -4.21 -3.37
CA ASP A 255 -22.71 -3.80 -1.99
C ASP A 255 -22.13 -2.43 -1.62
N THR A 256 -20.91 -2.10 -2.08
CA THR A 256 -20.30 -0.78 -1.87
C THR A 256 -21.04 0.32 -2.65
N ASP A 257 -21.39 0.07 -3.91
CA ASP A 257 -22.19 1.00 -4.71
C ASP A 257 -23.62 1.13 -4.13
N TRP A 258 -24.22 0.05 -3.60
CA TRP A 258 -25.52 0.10 -2.90
C TRP A 258 -25.46 0.92 -1.61
N LYS A 259 -24.44 0.75 -0.77
CA LYS A 259 -24.23 1.59 0.43
C LYS A 259 -24.02 3.06 0.06
N SER A 260 -23.37 3.33 -1.06
CA SER A 260 -23.22 4.68 -1.60
C SER A 260 -24.54 5.23 -2.15
N PHE A 261 -25.40 4.37 -2.69
CA PHE A 261 -26.74 4.73 -3.19
C PHE A 261 -27.70 5.02 -2.04
N LEU A 262 -27.66 4.27 -0.94
CA LEU A 262 -28.46 4.56 0.26
C LEU A 262 -28.15 5.96 0.83
N ARG A 263 -26.89 6.41 0.79
CA ARG A 263 -26.51 7.78 1.16
C ARG A 263 -26.89 8.84 0.14
N HIS A 264 -26.99 8.49 -1.15
CA HIS A 264 -27.56 9.38 -2.18
C HIS A 264 -29.08 9.50 -2.04
N TYR A 265 -29.78 8.41 -1.72
CA TYR A 265 -31.21 8.39 -1.38
C TYR A 265 -31.47 9.32 -0.19
N GLU A 266 -30.83 9.07 0.96
CA GLU A 266 -30.91 9.91 2.18
C GLU A 266 -30.68 11.41 1.89
N LYS A 267 -29.72 11.76 1.01
CA LYS A 267 -29.45 13.15 0.61
C LYS A 267 -30.50 13.79 -0.32
N VAL A 268 -31.38 13.01 -0.96
CA VAL A 268 -32.38 13.48 -1.94
C VAL A 268 -33.82 13.36 -1.42
N THR A 269 -34.05 12.42 -0.50
CA THR A 269 -35.34 12.19 0.16
C THR A 269 -35.42 12.81 1.55
N GLY A 270 -34.30 13.27 2.13
CA GLY A 270 -34.18 13.67 3.54
C GLY A 270 -34.17 12.47 4.48
N GLU A 271 -35.10 11.55 4.28
CA GLU A 271 -35.27 10.34 5.09
C GLU A 271 -34.37 9.18 4.69
N ARG A 272 -34.11 8.28 5.64
CA ARG A 272 -33.51 6.97 5.36
C ARG A 272 -34.53 6.03 4.73
N MET A 273 -34.10 5.27 3.73
CA MET A 273 -34.92 4.22 3.11
C MET A 273 -35.51 3.25 4.13
N ASP A 274 -36.84 3.13 4.14
CA ASP A 274 -37.64 2.16 4.92
C ASP A 274 -36.91 0.82 5.06
N ASP A 275 -36.79 0.33 6.30
CA ASP A 275 -36.02 -0.88 6.57
C ASP A 275 -36.70 -2.14 6.01
N ALA A 276 -38.02 -2.15 5.80
CA ALA A 276 -38.70 -3.21 5.04
C ALA A 276 -38.32 -3.16 3.54
N LEU A 277 -38.25 -1.99 2.92
CA LEU A 277 -37.75 -1.79 1.55
C LEU A 277 -36.27 -2.15 1.46
N GLY A 278 -35.46 -1.76 2.45
CA GLY A 278 -34.07 -2.15 2.61
C GLY A 278 -33.91 -3.66 2.67
N ARG A 279 -34.69 -4.37 3.50
CA ARG A 279 -34.73 -5.84 3.55
C ARG A 279 -35.16 -6.46 2.22
N ARG A 280 -36.20 -5.93 1.56
CA ARG A 280 -36.66 -6.35 0.21
C ARG A 280 -35.57 -6.14 -0.85
N MET A 281 -34.80 -5.05 -0.80
CA MET A 281 -33.71 -4.74 -1.71
C MET A 281 -32.45 -5.57 -1.44
N ARG A 282 -32.10 -5.88 -0.18
CA ARG A 282 -31.04 -6.86 0.16
C ARG A 282 -31.35 -8.26 -0.39
N LYS A 283 -32.64 -8.65 -0.47
CA LYS A 283 -33.06 -9.87 -1.21
C LYS A 283 -32.88 -9.71 -2.73
N SER A 284 -33.32 -8.58 -3.33
CA SER A 284 -33.08 -8.29 -4.77
C SER A 284 -31.58 -8.32 -5.14
N ILE A 285 -30.71 -7.72 -4.33
CA ILE A 285 -29.26 -7.62 -4.59
C ILE A 285 -28.59 -8.99 -4.60
N ARG A 286 -28.96 -9.89 -3.67
CA ARG A 286 -28.47 -11.28 -3.67
C ARG A 286 -29.03 -12.12 -4.83
N ARG A 287 -30.21 -11.77 -5.38
CA ARG A 287 -30.71 -12.39 -6.62
C ARG A 287 -29.96 -11.87 -7.84
N ILE A 288 -29.83 -10.54 -7.98
CA ILE A 288 -29.02 -9.86 -9.01
C ILE A 288 -27.58 -10.39 -9.06
N ALA A 289 -26.98 -10.68 -7.90
CA ALA A 289 -25.63 -11.25 -7.83
C ALA A 289 -25.52 -12.63 -8.50
N ARG A 290 -26.50 -13.51 -8.28
CA ARG A 290 -26.58 -14.83 -8.94
C ARG A 290 -26.99 -14.72 -10.41
N GLU A 291 -27.94 -13.83 -10.74
CA GLU A 291 -28.37 -13.52 -12.11
C GLU A 291 -27.24 -13.02 -13.03
N HIS A 292 -26.14 -12.52 -12.45
CA HIS A 292 -25.02 -11.90 -13.17
C HIS A 292 -23.65 -12.51 -12.84
N ASP A 293 -23.64 -13.69 -12.19
CA ASP A 293 -22.43 -14.42 -11.78
C ASP A 293 -21.36 -13.51 -11.11
N LEU A 294 -21.80 -12.77 -10.08
CA LEU A 294 -20.95 -11.82 -9.37
C LEU A 294 -20.15 -12.52 -8.27
N ASP A 295 -18.90 -12.86 -8.60
CA ASP A 295 -17.79 -13.22 -7.71
C ASP A 295 -18.01 -12.73 -6.26
N THR A 296 -18.39 -13.67 -5.40
CA THR A 296 -18.69 -13.48 -3.98
C THR A 296 -17.45 -13.47 -3.10
N ASP A 297 -16.31 -13.89 -3.64
CA ASP A 297 -15.23 -14.44 -2.85
C ASP A 297 -14.41 -13.37 -2.14
N GLU A 298 -13.99 -13.70 -0.93
CA GLU A 298 -13.11 -12.86 -0.16
C GLU A 298 -11.70 -12.91 -0.75
N LYS A 299 -11.25 -11.77 -1.31
CA LYS A 299 -9.85 -11.59 -1.72
C LYS A 299 -8.92 -12.08 -0.61
N GLU A 300 -7.98 -12.97 -0.95
CA GLU A 300 -7.05 -13.54 0.02
C GLU A 300 -6.29 -12.43 0.78
N LYS A 301 -6.48 -12.42 2.10
CA LYS A 301 -5.81 -11.52 3.05
C LYS A 301 -4.43 -12.09 3.45
N THR A 302 -3.65 -12.52 2.45
CA THR A 302 -2.28 -13.03 2.59
C THR A 302 -1.49 -12.16 3.58
N LEU A 303 -0.95 -12.78 4.63
CA LEU A 303 -0.24 -12.12 5.72
C LEU A 303 1.11 -11.59 5.23
N MET A 304 1.65 -10.56 5.89
CA MET A 304 2.95 -9.98 5.57
C MET A 304 3.71 -9.74 6.87
N PHE A 305 4.79 -10.47 7.10
CA PHE A 305 5.65 -10.35 8.29
C PHE A 305 6.99 -9.66 7.96
N ILE A 306 7.89 -9.49 8.94
CA ILE A 306 9.17 -8.77 8.73
C ILE A 306 10.09 -9.53 7.77
N GLU A 307 10.00 -10.86 7.76
CA GLU A 307 10.67 -11.78 6.83
C GLU A 307 10.17 -11.66 5.37
N ASP A 308 9.05 -10.97 5.16
CA ASP A 308 8.58 -10.57 3.83
C ASP A 308 8.98 -9.12 3.50
N VAL A 309 9.41 -8.33 4.50
CA VAL A 309 9.91 -6.95 4.32
C VAL A 309 11.39 -6.96 3.96
N VAL A 310 12.20 -7.88 4.51
CA VAL A 310 13.64 -8.05 4.15
C VAL A 310 13.85 -8.16 2.63
N PRO A 311 13.32 -9.15 1.90
CA PRO A 311 13.55 -9.27 0.44
C PRO A 311 12.97 -8.10 -0.36
N LEU A 312 11.96 -7.40 0.17
CA LEU A 312 11.44 -6.16 -0.42
C LEU A 312 12.43 -4.99 -0.25
N GLN A 313 13.09 -4.87 0.91
CA GLN A 313 14.13 -3.86 1.14
C GLN A 313 15.37 -4.15 0.31
N GLU A 314 15.90 -5.38 0.36
CA GLU A 314 17.01 -5.81 -0.48
C GLU A 314 16.76 -5.51 -1.95
N THR A 315 15.58 -5.87 -2.46
CA THR A 315 15.19 -5.55 -3.85
C THR A 315 15.13 -4.05 -4.09
N THR A 316 14.56 -3.26 -3.17
CA THR A 316 14.43 -1.80 -3.34
C THR A 316 15.78 -1.09 -3.25
N LEU A 317 16.74 -1.62 -2.49
CA LEU A 317 18.11 -1.13 -2.36
C LEU A 317 19.01 -1.57 -3.54
N ARG A 318 18.94 -2.84 -3.96
CA ARG A 318 19.78 -3.43 -5.01
C ARG A 318 19.27 -3.17 -6.43
N THR A 319 17.96 -3.00 -6.67
CA THR A 319 17.44 -2.98 -8.05
C THR A 319 17.97 -1.82 -8.90
N MET A 320 18.44 -2.19 -10.09
CA MET A 320 18.77 -1.30 -11.21
C MET A 320 17.67 -1.29 -12.29
N GLU A 321 16.72 -2.23 -12.22
CA GLU A 321 15.63 -2.38 -13.20
C GLU A 321 14.60 -1.25 -13.09
N LYS A 322 14.28 -0.85 -11.85
CA LYS A 322 13.49 0.36 -11.58
C LYS A 322 14.40 1.48 -11.07
N ARG A 323 15.08 2.16 -12.00
CA ARG A 323 15.82 3.40 -11.70
C ARG A 323 14.90 4.49 -11.13
N PHE A 324 15.47 5.34 -10.30
CA PHE A 324 14.86 6.55 -9.74
C PHE A 324 15.44 7.78 -10.45
N ASP A 325 14.81 8.95 -10.33
CA ASP A 325 15.42 10.20 -10.82
C ASP A 325 16.43 10.80 -9.81
N LEU A 326 16.29 10.46 -8.53
CA LEU A 326 17.11 10.94 -7.41
C LEU A 326 17.11 9.89 -6.31
N GLY A 327 18.24 9.68 -5.62
CA GLY A 327 18.39 8.66 -4.58
C GLY A 327 17.48 8.85 -3.37
N LEU A 328 17.09 10.08 -3.03
CA LEU A 328 16.04 10.40 -2.07
C LEU A 328 14.71 9.69 -2.39
N GLN A 329 14.38 9.50 -3.69
CA GLN A 329 13.20 8.70 -4.06
C GLN A 329 13.35 7.23 -3.59
N ARG A 330 14.55 6.63 -3.67
CA ARG A 330 14.83 5.26 -3.20
C ARG A 330 14.71 5.21 -1.68
N MET A 331 15.30 6.16 -0.96
CA MET A 331 15.24 6.22 0.51
C MET A 331 13.79 6.39 1.01
N GLN A 332 12.99 7.23 0.34
CA GLN A 332 11.54 7.31 0.57
C GLN A 332 10.79 6.00 0.29
N GLN A 333 11.26 5.14 -0.63
CA GLN A 333 10.66 3.81 -0.84
C GLN A 333 11.13 2.75 0.17
N CYS A 334 12.29 2.92 0.79
CA CYS A 334 12.75 2.05 1.88
C CYS A 334 12.11 2.40 3.23
N LEU A 335 12.00 3.70 3.56
CA LEU A 335 11.33 4.15 4.78
C LEU A 335 9.82 3.78 4.82
N TYR A 336 9.15 3.78 3.66
CA TYR A 336 7.70 3.63 3.60
C TYR A 336 7.18 2.24 4.07
N PRO A 337 7.71 1.09 3.60
CA PRO A 337 7.38 -0.23 4.13
C PRO A 337 7.56 -0.34 5.65
N LEU A 338 8.70 0.12 6.19
CA LEU A 338 9.00 0.05 7.63
C LEU A 338 7.93 0.78 8.44
N MET A 339 7.70 2.05 8.11
CA MET A 339 6.73 2.90 8.81
C MET A 339 5.29 2.39 8.65
N ALA A 340 4.93 1.82 7.49
CA ALA A 340 3.63 1.22 7.24
C ALA A 340 3.43 -0.16 7.93
N PHE A 341 4.53 -0.89 8.19
CA PHE A 341 4.56 -2.14 8.92
C PHE A 341 4.44 -1.89 10.44
N PHE A 342 5.41 -1.18 11.03
CA PHE A 342 5.47 -0.95 12.49
C PHE A 342 4.28 -0.15 13.02
N THR A 343 3.83 0.91 12.32
CA THR A 343 2.69 1.72 12.79
C THR A 343 1.33 1.25 12.26
N VAL A 344 1.31 0.19 11.43
CA VAL A 344 0.08 -0.44 10.88
C VAL A 344 -0.85 0.57 10.17
N ASN A 345 -0.31 1.69 9.66
CA ASN A 345 -1.13 2.85 9.26
C ASN A 345 -1.77 2.75 7.87
N ARG A 346 -2.70 3.67 7.58
CA ARG A 346 -3.37 3.76 6.27
C ARG A 346 -2.59 4.68 5.34
N ILE A 347 -2.55 4.35 4.05
CA ILE A 347 -1.78 5.08 3.00
C ILE A 347 -1.94 6.61 3.04
N ASN A 348 -3.14 7.14 3.34
CA ASN A 348 -3.35 8.60 3.39
C ASN A 348 -2.85 9.27 4.67
N ALA A 349 -2.70 8.52 5.77
CA ALA A 349 -2.03 9.02 6.98
C ALA A 349 -0.51 9.05 6.74
N MET A 350 0.05 7.94 6.24
CA MET A 350 1.46 7.83 5.85
C MET A 350 1.89 8.91 4.85
N ARG A 351 1.21 8.96 3.70
CA ARG A 351 1.54 9.85 2.57
C ARG A 351 1.42 11.33 2.91
N ARG A 352 0.71 11.71 3.98
CA ARG A 352 0.55 13.11 4.43
C ARG A 352 1.38 13.42 5.69
N LEU A 353 2.32 12.56 6.08
CA LEU A 353 3.22 12.82 7.20
C LEU A 353 4.19 13.98 6.85
N GLN A 354 4.36 14.91 7.79
CA GLN A 354 5.17 16.13 7.64
C GLN A 354 6.08 16.29 8.86
N TYR A 355 7.08 17.17 8.80
CA TYR A 355 8.00 17.38 9.93
C TYR A 355 7.30 17.90 11.19
N GLN A 356 6.22 18.70 11.08
CA GLN A 356 5.32 19.06 12.20
C GLN A 356 4.55 17.88 12.84
N HIS A 357 4.77 16.65 12.35
CA HIS A 357 4.21 15.41 12.88
C HIS A 357 5.29 14.45 13.39
N LEU A 358 6.54 14.91 13.43
CA LEU A 358 7.69 14.21 13.98
C LEU A 358 8.17 14.94 15.23
N GLN A 359 8.52 14.18 16.25
CA GLN A 359 9.25 14.66 17.42
C GLN A 359 10.44 13.72 17.62
N CYS A 360 11.63 14.29 17.63
CA CYS A 360 12.87 13.59 17.93
C CYS A 360 13.28 13.97 19.36
N SER A 361 13.71 13.00 20.14
CA SER A 361 14.19 13.25 21.51
C SER A 361 15.30 12.27 21.87
N ILE A 362 16.13 12.69 22.81
CA ILE A 362 17.09 11.83 23.51
C ILE A 362 16.46 11.50 24.86
N GLN A 363 16.29 10.22 25.16
CA GLN A 363 15.67 9.71 26.38
C GLN A 363 16.73 9.08 27.28
N ARG A 364 16.65 9.30 28.59
CA ARG A 364 17.40 8.51 29.58
C ARG A 364 16.89 7.07 29.54
N ASP A 365 17.77 6.06 29.49
CA ASP A 365 17.31 4.67 29.44
C ASP A 365 16.79 4.23 30.83
N PRO A 366 15.56 3.70 30.95
CA PRO A 366 15.00 3.26 32.23
C PRO A 366 15.75 2.08 32.88
N HIS A 367 16.66 1.42 32.15
CA HIS A 367 17.53 0.35 32.65
C HIS A 367 18.94 0.83 33.01
N GLY A 368 19.18 2.15 33.08
CA GLY A 368 20.49 2.73 33.42
C GLY A 368 21.51 2.71 32.27
N GLY A 369 21.11 2.24 31.08
CA GLY A 369 21.92 2.30 29.87
C GLY A 369 22.11 3.73 29.32
N PRO A 370 22.94 3.88 28.27
CA PRO A 370 23.23 5.19 27.69
C PRO A 370 22.02 5.78 26.93
N PRO A 371 21.96 7.11 26.74
CA PRO A 371 20.76 7.76 26.21
C PRO A 371 20.36 7.30 24.80
N ARG A 372 19.06 7.11 24.59
CA ARG A 372 18.50 6.53 23.35
C ARG A 372 17.69 7.53 22.56
N ILE A 373 17.83 7.47 21.24
CA ILE A 373 17.01 8.27 20.33
C ILE A 373 15.60 7.69 20.33
N LEU A 374 14.60 8.58 20.47
CA LEU A 374 13.18 8.25 20.35
C LEU A 374 12.56 9.08 19.22
N LEU A 375 11.98 8.39 18.24
CA LEU A 375 11.19 8.97 17.16
C LEU A 375 9.69 8.83 17.43
N GLU A 376 9.04 9.94 17.79
CA GLU A 376 7.60 10.03 17.97
C GLU A 376 6.90 10.53 16.71
N ILE A 377 5.89 9.78 16.23
CA ILE A 377 5.25 10.05 14.93
C ILE A 377 3.72 10.20 15.08
N LYS A 378 3.20 11.41 14.87
CA LYS A 378 1.81 11.83 15.18
C LYS A 378 0.89 11.88 13.96
N TYR A 379 0.15 10.80 13.71
CA TYR A 379 -0.67 10.65 12.50
C TYR A 379 -2.02 11.38 12.59
N LYS A 380 -2.06 12.68 12.24
CA LYS A 380 -3.29 13.48 12.17
C LYS A 380 -4.26 13.02 11.06
N PHE A 381 -3.76 12.72 9.85
CA PHE A 381 -4.60 12.42 8.68
C PHE A 381 -5.16 10.98 8.62
N THR A 382 -5.64 10.46 9.76
CA THR A 382 -6.33 9.17 9.84
C THR A 382 -7.81 9.28 9.40
N LYS A 383 -8.55 8.17 9.40
CA LYS A 383 -9.91 8.10 8.85
C LYS A 383 -10.91 8.76 9.81
N LYS A 384 -11.40 9.96 9.48
CA LYS A 384 -12.60 10.56 10.12
C LYS A 384 -13.79 9.58 10.14
N TYR A 385 -14.52 9.60 11.25
CA TYR A 385 -15.86 9.05 11.37
C TYR A 385 -16.70 10.08 12.11
N MET A 386 -17.52 10.84 11.36
CA MET A 386 -18.48 11.84 11.89
C MET A 386 -17.91 12.74 13.01
N GLY A 387 -16.82 13.47 12.72
CA GLY A 387 -16.24 14.43 13.65
C GLY A 387 -14.72 14.58 13.57
N VAL A 388 -14.15 15.14 14.62
CA VAL A 388 -12.70 15.34 14.82
C VAL A 388 -12.04 13.99 15.15
N THR A 389 -10.96 13.64 14.46
CA THR A 389 -10.18 12.42 14.78
C THR A 389 -8.98 12.79 15.63
N GLN A 390 -8.94 12.30 16.88
CA GLN A 390 -7.72 12.34 17.67
C GLN A 390 -6.57 11.62 16.95
N ALA A 391 -5.41 12.25 16.87
CA ALA A 391 -4.21 11.65 16.28
C ALA A 391 -3.58 10.63 17.24
N ASN A 392 -3.12 9.49 16.73
CA ASN A 392 -2.22 8.63 17.51
C ASN A 392 -0.79 9.15 17.31
N THR A 393 -0.04 9.33 18.41
CA THR A 393 1.42 9.29 18.37
C THR A 393 1.87 7.83 18.44
N PHE A 394 2.94 7.49 17.70
CA PHE A 394 3.62 6.21 17.80
C PHE A 394 5.07 6.49 18.23
N PRO A 395 5.46 6.16 19.46
CA PRO A 395 6.86 6.14 19.85
C PRO A 395 7.57 4.95 19.19
N LEU A 396 8.66 5.21 18.49
CA LEU A 396 9.61 4.22 18.01
C LEU A 396 10.94 4.48 18.72
N PRO A 397 11.25 3.76 19.81
CA PRO A 397 12.56 3.87 20.45
C PRO A 397 13.63 3.20 19.59
N GLU A 398 14.85 3.71 19.66
CA GLU A 398 15.99 3.07 19.00
C GLU A 398 16.33 1.73 19.66
N ILE A 399 16.40 0.68 18.84
CA ILE A 399 16.94 -0.64 19.22
C ILE A 399 18.45 -0.57 18.95
N ILE A 400 19.30 -0.69 19.98
CA ILE A 400 20.77 -0.51 19.86
C ILE A 400 21.42 -1.69 19.13
N HIS A 401 21.18 -2.93 19.56
CA HIS A 401 21.70 -4.11 18.87
C HIS A 401 20.69 -4.60 17.82
N ASP A 402 20.35 -3.74 16.85
CA ASP A 402 19.48 -4.10 15.73
C ASP A 402 20.26 -5.01 14.76
N PRO A 403 19.79 -6.25 14.48
CA PRO A 403 20.47 -7.14 13.55
C PRO A 403 20.59 -6.53 12.14
N SER A 404 19.67 -5.66 11.69
CA SER A 404 19.72 -5.16 10.30
C SER A 404 19.24 -3.71 10.14
N LEU A 405 20.19 -2.81 9.86
CA LEU A 405 19.92 -1.38 9.66
C LEU A 405 19.03 -1.10 8.43
N MET A 406 18.95 -2.01 7.45
CA MET A 406 17.98 -1.93 6.37
C MET A 406 16.51 -2.03 6.84
N LEU A 407 16.27 -2.42 8.10
CA LEU A 407 14.96 -2.46 8.75
C LEU A 407 14.75 -1.30 9.75
N SER A 408 15.79 -0.51 10.06
CA SER A 408 15.74 0.58 11.04
C SER A 408 14.99 1.81 10.50
N PRO A 409 13.86 2.23 11.12
CA PRO A 409 13.21 3.49 10.77
C PRO A 409 14.07 4.71 11.09
N HIS A 410 14.97 4.59 12.07
CA HIS A 410 15.87 5.65 12.52
C HIS A 410 16.85 6.02 11.40
N THR A 411 17.59 5.04 10.90
CA THR A 411 18.60 5.21 9.84
C THR A 411 18.02 5.87 8.59
N PHE A 412 16.82 5.46 8.14
CA PHE A 412 16.19 6.08 6.99
C PHE A 412 15.53 7.44 7.27
N LEU A 413 14.90 7.65 8.43
CA LEU A 413 14.23 8.93 8.70
C LEU A 413 15.22 10.03 9.06
N LEU A 414 16.22 9.72 9.90
CA LEU A 414 17.23 10.68 10.34
C LEU A 414 18.14 11.08 9.18
N GLY A 415 18.58 10.13 8.34
CA GLY A 415 19.34 10.46 7.12
C GLY A 415 18.58 11.38 6.15
N ILE A 416 17.25 11.25 6.04
CA ILE A 416 16.39 12.17 5.26
C ILE A 416 16.23 13.53 5.96
N LEU A 417 16.25 13.59 7.29
CA LEU A 417 16.17 14.83 8.07
C LEU A 417 17.49 15.61 8.05
N PHE A 418 18.64 14.94 8.11
CA PHE A 418 19.96 15.57 7.95
C PHE A 418 20.17 16.05 6.50
N HIS A 419 19.77 15.25 5.50
CA HIS A 419 19.74 15.66 4.08
C HIS A 419 18.90 16.93 3.84
N ASP A 420 17.81 17.12 4.59
CA ASP A 420 16.97 18.31 4.48
C ASP A 420 17.34 19.42 5.48
N ASP A 421 18.44 19.30 6.23
CA ASP A 421 18.88 20.26 7.26
C ASP A 421 17.71 20.61 8.23
N ALA A 422 17.03 19.57 8.74
CA ALA A 422 15.73 19.72 9.40
C ALA A 422 15.80 20.12 10.87
N PHE A 423 16.94 19.94 11.55
CA PHE A 423 17.12 20.24 12.97
C PHE A 423 17.39 21.72 13.24
N ARG A 424 16.81 22.28 14.31
CA ARG A 424 16.91 23.73 14.60
C ARG A 424 18.24 24.15 15.21
N ALA A 425 18.88 23.27 15.98
CA ALA A 425 20.20 23.54 16.54
C ALA A 425 21.26 23.40 15.43
N PRO A 426 22.04 24.45 15.11
CA PRO A 426 22.94 24.46 13.95
C PRO A 426 24.15 23.52 14.09
N GLY A 427 24.44 23.05 15.31
CA GLY A 427 25.45 22.02 15.57
C GLY A 427 24.99 20.59 15.28
N ILE A 428 23.68 20.33 15.10
CA ILE A 428 23.15 18.98 14.87
C ILE A 428 23.07 18.71 13.36
N LYS A 429 24.12 18.07 12.82
CA LYS A 429 24.28 17.78 11.38
C LYS A 429 24.35 16.29 11.06
N SER A 430 24.61 15.46 12.07
CA SER A 430 24.85 14.01 11.99
C SER A 430 24.19 13.26 13.14
N MET A 431 24.18 11.93 13.06
CA MET A 431 23.83 11.06 14.21
C MET A 431 24.80 11.22 15.38
N GLU A 432 26.07 11.51 15.11
CA GLU A 432 27.09 11.63 16.15
C GLU A 432 26.82 12.85 17.04
N ASP A 433 26.39 13.96 16.43
CA ASP A 433 25.95 15.16 17.17
C ASP A 433 24.77 14.85 18.10
N LEU A 434 23.90 13.90 17.75
CA LEU A 434 22.81 13.42 18.62
C LEU A 434 23.32 12.52 19.76
N ARG A 435 24.39 11.74 19.54
CA ARG A 435 25.02 10.91 20.60
C ARG A 435 25.73 11.75 21.66
N ARG A 436 26.31 12.88 21.26
CA ARG A 436 26.99 13.84 22.15
C ARG A 436 26.05 14.59 23.10
N LEU A 437 24.72 14.45 22.94
CA LEU A 437 23.71 15.10 23.79
C LEU A 437 23.48 14.33 25.10
N TRP A 438 23.96 14.88 26.22
CA TRP A 438 23.70 14.34 27.56
C TRP A 438 22.37 14.82 28.13
N VAL A 439 21.59 13.88 28.69
CA VAL A 439 20.34 14.20 29.42
C VAL A 439 20.70 14.55 30.86
N GLU A 440 20.77 15.85 31.17
CA GLU A 440 21.04 16.40 32.51
C GLU A 440 20.26 15.69 33.64
N ASP A 441 20.83 15.65 34.85
CA ASP A 441 20.14 15.10 36.01
C ASP A 441 18.90 15.91 36.40
N GLY A 442 17.90 15.21 36.94
CA GLY A 442 16.53 15.69 37.07
C GLY A 442 15.72 15.65 35.76
N ARG A 443 16.35 15.55 34.57
CA ARG A 443 15.63 15.40 33.29
C ARG A 443 15.53 13.93 32.86
N GLN A 444 14.39 13.58 32.27
CA GLN A 444 14.16 12.27 31.65
C GLN A 444 14.36 12.29 30.13
N GLN A 445 14.19 13.45 29.50
CA GLN A 445 14.36 13.63 28.05
C GLN A 445 14.94 15.00 27.68
N ILE A 446 15.54 15.07 26.49
CA ILE A 446 15.82 16.30 25.75
C ILE A 446 15.09 16.20 24.40
N GLU A 447 14.20 17.16 24.13
CA GLU A 447 13.61 17.31 22.79
C GLU A 447 14.63 17.92 21.83
N VAL A 448 14.70 17.38 20.61
CA VAL A 448 15.58 17.87 19.53
C VAL A 448 14.70 18.55 18.47
N PRO A 449 14.44 19.88 18.58
CA PRO A 449 13.40 20.53 17.81
C PRO A 449 13.76 20.70 16.33
N LEU A 450 12.78 20.50 15.45
CA LEU A 450 12.91 20.76 14.02
C LEU A 450 12.69 22.25 13.66
N LYS A 451 13.18 22.66 12.49
CA LYS A 451 13.05 24.02 11.94
C LYS A 451 11.58 24.38 11.64
N ARG A 452 11.15 25.60 12.00
CA ARG A 452 9.73 26.03 11.95
C ARG A 452 9.25 26.29 10.52
N ASP A 453 10.12 26.81 9.67
CA ASP A 453 9.97 26.95 8.22
C ASP A 453 9.76 25.59 7.53
N LYS A 454 10.60 24.60 7.85
CA LYS A 454 10.49 23.22 7.31
C LYS A 454 9.34 22.40 7.89
N ALA A 455 8.58 22.93 8.85
CA ALA A 455 7.48 22.22 9.53
C ALA A 455 6.42 21.64 8.55
N LYS A 456 6.20 22.30 7.41
CA LYS A 456 5.25 21.86 6.36
C LYS A 456 5.85 20.84 5.37
N HIS A 457 7.14 20.55 5.42
CA HIS A 457 7.78 19.58 4.51
C HIS A 457 7.23 18.17 4.73
N TYR A 458 6.93 17.47 3.64
CA TYR A 458 6.44 16.08 3.66
C TYR A 458 7.60 15.09 3.71
N VAL A 459 7.55 14.15 4.68
CA VAL A 459 8.51 13.02 4.78
C VAL A 459 8.51 12.20 3.49
N PHE A 460 7.33 12.00 2.91
CA PHE A 460 7.16 11.36 1.60
C PHE A 460 6.87 12.42 0.53
N CYS A 461 7.83 13.30 0.28
CA CYS A 461 7.73 14.40 -0.70
C CYS A 461 7.58 13.92 -2.16
N LYS A 462 7.24 14.85 -3.05
CA LYS A 462 7.04 14.64 -4.48
C LYS A 462 8.27 15.11 -5.25
N ILE A 463 8.98 14.17 -5.89
CA ILE A 463 10.11 14.49 -6.77
C ILE A 463 9.67 14.38 -8.23
N LYS A 464 10.16 15.29 -9.08
CA LYS A 464 9.99 15.29 -10.55
C LYS A 464 11.34 15.42 -11.25
N CYS A 465 11.49 14.83 -12.42
CA CYS A 465 12.47 15.24 -13.43
C CYS A 465 11.71 15.99 -14.55
N VAL A 466 12.17 17.19 -14.94
CA VAL A 466 11.59 18.04 -15.98
C VAL A 466 12.71 18.59 -16.85
N ARG A 467 12.72 18.29 -18.15
CA ARG A 467 13.84 18.61 -19.08
C ARG A 467 15.22 18.22 -18.51
N GLY A 468 15.32 17.05 -17.86
CA GLY A 468 16.54 16.58 -17.20
C GLY A 468 16.75 17.13 -15.78
N LYS A 469 16.38 18.39 -15.50
CA LYS A 469 16.51 19.01 -14.18
C LYS A 469 15.60 18.33 -13.14
N ILE A 470 16.12 18.09 -11.95
CA ILE A 470 15.40 17.46 -10.83
C ILE A 470 14.74 18.56 -9.98
N GLN A 471 13.51 18.32 -9.53
CA GLN A 471 12.73 19.22 -8.68
C GLN A 471 12.17 18.45 -7.49
N ILE A 472 12.59 18.83 -6.28
CA ILE A 472 12.11 18.28 -5.01
C ILE A 472 11.00 19.18 -4.47
N HIS A 473 9.75 18.74 -4.55
CA HIS A 473 8.61 19.46 -3.98
C HIS A 473 8.37 18.98 -2.54
N ARG A 474 9.14 19.51 -1.58
CA ARG A 474 8.97 19.24 -0.14
C ARG A 474 7.57 19.65 0.35
N ASP A 475 7.00 20.68 -0.25
CA ASP A 475 5.63 21.19 -0.03
C ASP A 475 4.51 20.25 -0.48
N GLN A 476 4.81 19.21 -1.28
CA GLN A 476 3.79 18.34 -1.87
C GLN A 476 4.03 16.85 -1.57
N PRO A 477 2.99 16.12 -1.11
CA PRO A 477 3.12 14.70 -0.81
C PRO A 477 3.05 13.83 -2.07
N ILE A 478 3.90 12.80 -2.16
CA ILE A 478 3.96 11.83 -3.26
C ILE A 478 2.56 11.32 -3.65
N PHE A 479 2.21 11.33 -4.92
CA PHE A 479 0.84 10.96 -5.34
C PHE A 479 0.50 9.51 -4.95
N GLN A 480 -0.72 9.30 -4.42
CA GLN A 480 -1.19 7.98 -3.99
C GLN A 480 -1.11 6.93 -5.12
N SER A 481 -1.38 7.34 -6.36
CA SER A 481 -1.24 6.51 -7.57
C SER A 481 0.22 6.13 -7.86
N THR A 482 1.15 7.08 -7.75
CA THR A 482 2.60 6.85 -7.95
C THR A 482 3.13 5.86 -6.91
N LEU A 483 2.86 6.11 -5.62
CA LEU A 483 3.23 5.24 -4.51
C LEU A 483 2.61 3.84 -4.61
N SER A 484 1.32 3.74 -4.97
CA SER A 484 0.66 2.43 -5.15
C SER A 484 1.23 1.65 -6.34
N ARG A 485 1.67 2.35 -7.40
CA ARG A 485 2.34 1.76 -8.56
C ARG A 485 3.76 1.32 -8.21
N GLN A 486 4.51 2.12 -7.46
CA GLN A 486 5.85 1.77 -6.98
C GLN A 486 5.81 0.52 -6.13
N LEU A 487 4.96 0.45 -5.10
CA LEU A 487 4.79 -0.76 -4.28
C LEU A 487 4.46 -2.00 -5.12
N LYS A 488 3.57 -1.89 -6.11
CA LYS A 488 3.29 -3.00 -7.04
C LYS A 488 4.51 -3.42 -7.85
N VAL A 489 5.30 -2.46 -8.34
CA VAL A 489 6.51 -2.72 -9.13
C VAL A 489 7.62 -3.34 -8.28
N PHE A 490 7.95 -2.80 -7.10
CA PHE A 490 8.96 -3.40 -6.23
C PHE A 490 8.54 -4.79 -5.73
N GLY A 491 7.24 -5.01 -5.47
CA GLY A 491 6.72 -6.35 -5.21
C GLY A 491 6.84 -7.31 -6.42
N GLU A 492 6.62 -6.81 -7.64
CA GLU A 492 6.80 -7.62 -8.87
C GLU A 492 8.28 -7.89 -9.21
N ILE A 493 9.21 -7.02 -8.82
CA ILE A 493 10.67 -7.23 -8.97
C ILE A 493 11.18 -8.19 -7.90
N ALA A 494 10.70 -8.07 -6.65
CA ALA A 494 11.02 -8.93 -5.51
C ALA A 494 10.31 -10.31 -5.58
N GLY A 495 9.87 -10.72 -6.77
CA GLY A 495 9.33 -12.04 -7.04
C GLY A 495 7.96 -12.38 -6.47
N PHE A 496 7.26 -11.48 -5.77
CA PHE A 496 5.98 -11.82 -5.14
C PHE A 496 4.91 -12.21 -6.18
N LYS A 497 4.34 -13.41 -6.02
CA LYS A 497 3.15 -13.90 -6.73
C LYS A 497 2.01 -12.89 -6.72
N TRP A 498 1.65 -12.37 -5.53
CA TRP A 498 0.57 -11.40 -5.37
C TRP A 498 1.04 -9.95 -5.43
N SER A 499 0.28 -9.08 -6.11
CA SER A 499 0.54 -7.64 -6.12
C SER A 499 0.59 -7.05 -4.71
N LEU A 500 1.65 -6.29 -4.41
CA LEU A 500 1.84 -5.56 -3.16
C LEU A 500 1.08 -4.22 -3.15
N PHE A 501 0.51 -3.87 -2.00
CA PHE A 501 -0.22 -2.63 -1.72
C PHE A 501 -0.25 -2.41 -0.20
N THR A 502 -0.25 -1.16 0.29
CA THR A 502 -0.05 -0.81 1.72
C THR A 502 -0.95 -1.57 2.72
N HIS A 503 -2.14 -2.00 2.31
CA HIS A 503 -3.04 -2.74 3.19
C HIS A 503 -2.58 -4.20 3.47
N ARG A 504 -1.54 -4.71 2.78
CA ARG A 504 -0.86 -5.98 3.09
C ARG A 504 -0.18 -5.95 4.45
N PHE A 505 0.61 -4.91 4.73
CA PHE A 505 1.27 -4.70 6.04
C PHE A 505 0.27 -4.77 7.21
N ARG A 506 -0.97 -4.29 6.98
CA ARG A 506 -2.06 -4.32 7.97
C ARG A 506 -2.72 -5.69 8.20
N TYR A 507 -2.48 -6.69 7.36
CA TYR A 507 -2.94 -8.06 7.63
C TYR A 507 -1.99 -8.73 8.64
N GLY A 508 -0.69 -8.76 8.35
CA GLY A 508 0.32 -9.28 9.28
C GLY A 508 0.35 -8.53 10.60
N GLY A 509 0.57 -7.21 10.59
CA GLY A 509 0.62 -6.39 11.81
C GLY A 509 -0.64 -6.51 12.66
N GLY A 510 -1.83 -6.51 12.06
CA GLY A 510 -3.09 -6.70 12.80
C GLY A 510 -3.20 -8.07 13.48
N THR A 511 -2.72 -9.13 12.81
CA THR A 511 -2.67 -10.50 13.37
C THR A 511 -1.58 -10.67 14.43
N ILE A 512 -0.42 -10.01 14.32
CA ILE A 512 0.61 -9.98 15.38
C ILE A 512 0.02 -9.36 16.64
N LEU A 513 -0.56 -8.16 16.54
CA LEU A 513 -1.17 -7.46 17.68
C LEU A 513 -2.21 -8.37 18.37
N ASN A 514 -3.09 -9.04 17.61
CA ASN A 514 -4.12 -9.94 18.14
C ASN A 514 -3.57 -11.21 18.81
N LYS A 515 -2.40 -11.72 18.39
CA LYS A 515 -1.81 -12.96 18.92
C LYS A 515 -0.78 -12.71 20.02
N SER A 516 -0.30 -11.48 20.20
CA SER A 516 0.85 -11.15 21.06
C SER A 516 0.61 -11.27 22.57
N GLY A 517 -0.63 -11.24 23.05
CA GLY A 517 -0.96 -11.06 24.47
C GLY A 517 -0.70 -9.62 24.98
N LEU A 518 0.42 -9.01 24.58
CA LEU A 518 0.88 -7.65 24.94
C LEU A 518 -0.05 -6.50 24.51
N VAL A 519 -1.09 -6.77 23.71
CA VAL A 519 -1.99 -5.76 23.13
C VAL A 519 -3.44 -6.20 23.24
N SER A 520 -4.20 -5.54 24.12
CA SER A 520 -5.64 -5.75 24.27
C SER A 520 -6.42 -5.29 23.03
N ASP A 521 -7.64 -5.83 22.85
CA ASP A 521 -8.60 -5.42 21.81
C ASP A 521 -8.77 -3.90 21.73
N ALA A 522 -8.86 -3.20 22.87
CA ALA A 522 -8.98 -1.74 22.91
C ALA A 522 -7.74 -1.06 22.28
N LYS A 523 -6.53 -1.50 22.67
CA LYS A 523 -5.26 -0.96 22.16
C LYS A 523 -5.05 -1.32 20.68
N GLN A 524 -5.43 -2.53 20.25
CA GLN A 524 -5.42 -2.95 18.85
C GLN A 524 -6.39 -2.09 18.00
N ASN A 525 -7.61 -1.85 18.49
CA ASN A 525 -8.59 -1.00 17.79
C ASN A 525 -8.14 0.47 17.71
N LEU A 526 -7.50 1.00 18.76
CA LEU A 526 -6.87 2.32 18.77
C LEU A 526 -5.74 2.42 17.73
N ILE A 527 -4.77 1.50 17.75
CA ILE A 527 -3.64 1.43 16.80
C ILE A 527 -4.16 1.35 15.37
N MET A 528 -5.06 0.41 15.09
CA MET A 528 -5.56 0.19 13.74
C MET A 528 -6.59 1.26 13.28
N LYS A 529 -7.02 2.16 14.18
CA LYS A 529 -8.15 3.08 13.99
C LYS A 529 -9.39 2.34 13.47
N HIS A 530 -9.90 1.45 14.31
CA HIS A 530 -11.14 0.68 14.17
C HIS A 530 -12.13 1.10 15.27
N ALA A 531 -13.44 1.00 15.00
CA ALA A 531 -14.47 1.30 16.01
C ALA A 531 -14.78 0.10 16.92
N ASN A 532 -14.42 -1.12 16.51
CA ASN A 532 -14.60 -2.37 17.24
C ASN A 532 -13.84 -3.52 16.57
N ILE A 533 -13.59 -4.60 17.33
CA ILE A 533 -12.91 -5.82 16.87
C ILE A 533 -13.56 -6.46 15.65
N ARG A 534 -14.90 -6.35 15.50
CA ARG A 534 -15.64 -6.79 14.30
C ARG A 534 -15.08 -6.17 13.01
N THR A 535 -14.46 -4.99 13.08
CA THR A 535 -13.75 -4.38 11.94
C THR A 535 -12.48 -5.15 11.56
N PHE A 536 -11.68 -5.60 12.55
CA PHE A 536 -10.51 -6.45 12.34
C PHE A 536 -10.91 -7.81 11.76
N LEU A 537 -11.85 -8.52 12.40
CA LEU A 537 -12.32 -9.85 11.99
C LEU A 537 -12.81 -9.86 10.52
N ASN A 538 -13.72 -8.94 10.17
CA ASN A 538 -14.29 -8.91 8.83
C ASN A 538 -13.26 -8.52 7.75
N TYR A 539 -12.40 -7.53 8.00
CA TYR A 539 -11.61 -6.89 6.94
C TYR A 539 -10.10 -7.18 6.95
N TYR A 540 -9.54 -7.70 8.04
CA TYR A 540 -8.09 -7.85 8.22
C TYR A 540 -7.65 -9.27 8.63
N LEU A 541 -8.36 -9.94 9.53
CA LEU A 541 -8.05 -11.33 9.93
C LEU A 541 -8.09 -12.27 8.70
N PRO A 542 -7.04 -13.08 8.43
CA PRO A 542 -7.00 -14.01 7.31
C PRO A 542 -7.98 -15.18 7.47
N ARG A 543 -8.31 -15.84 6.34
CA ARG A 543 -8.99 -17.15 6.33
C ARG A 543 -8.04 -18.34 6.29
N ARG A 544 -6.78 -18.12 5.92
CA ARG A 544 -5.71 -19.11 6.03
C ARG A 544 -5.28 -19.16 7.50
N ILE A 545 -5.63 -20.24 8.19
CA ILE A 545 -5.34 -20.43 9.61
C ILE A 545 -3.82 -20.49 9.81
N ASN A 546 -3.30 -19.67 10.72
CA ASN A 546 -1.88 -19.59 11.07
C ASN A 546 -1.64 -20.10 12.51
N THR A 547 -2.26 -21.23 12.81
CA THR A 547 -2.15 -22.00 14.06
C THR A 547 -2.03 -23.46 13.62
N ASP A 548 -1.11 -24.21 14.21
CA ASP A 548 -0.97 -25.64 13.92
C ASP A 548 -2.13 -26.39 14.58
N MET A 549 -3.14 -26.71 13.77
CA MET A 549 -4.33 -27.41 14.24
C MET A 549 -4.05 -28.90 14.48
N GLN A 550 -3.02 -29.49 13.88
CA GLN A 550 -2.71 -30.91 14.05
C GLN A 550 -1.98 -31.15 15.38
N ALA A 551 -0.97 -30.34 15.68
CA ALA A 551 -0.32 -30.39 16.99
C ALA A 551 -1.29 -30.02 18.11
N LEU A 552 -2.02 -28.91 17.97
CA LEU A 552 -2.97 -28.41 18.98
C LEU A 552 -4.06 -29.46 19.34
N MET A 553 -4.66 -30.11 18.34
CA MET A 553 -5.70 -31.14 18.57
C MET A 553 -5.14 -32.46 19.13
N ARG A 554 -3.82 -32.65 19.11
CA ARG A 554 -3.12 -33.82 19.68
C ARG A 554 -2.44 -33.51 21.02
N GLY A 555 -2.59 -32.30 21.57
CA GLY A 555 -1.88 -31.86 22.78
C GLY A 555 -0.38 -31.64 22.59
N LEU A 556 0.11 -31.61 21.34
CA LEU A 556 1.52 -31.40 21.01
C LEU A 556 1.84 -29.90 20.92
N LYS A 557 3.11 -29.54 21.15
CA LYS A 557 3.62 -28.16 21.01
C LYS A 557 3.42 -27.65 19.57
N PRO A 558 2.60 -26.59 19.33
CA PRO A 558 2.35 -26.09 17.98
C PRO A 558 3.59 -25.49 17.31
N ASP A 559 3.91 -25.90 16.08
CA ASP A 559 5.00 -25.26 15.34
C ASP A 559 4.57 -23.89 14.78
N SER A 560 4.77 -22.86 15.60
CA SER A 560 4.49 -21.48 15.23
C SER A 560 5.43 -20.92 14.15
N ALA A 561 6.62 -21.49 13.97
CA ALA A 561 7.61 -21.05 12.99
C ALA A 561 7.26 -21.58 11.59
N MET A 562 7.02 -22.88 11.46
CA MET A 562 6.48 -23.48 10.23
C MET A 562 5.14 -22.86 9.87
N MET A 563 4.21 -22.70 10.81
CA MET A 563 2.91 -22.07 10.53
C MET A 563 3.02 -20.59 10.12
N ARG A 564 4.08 -19.88 10.52
CA ARG A 564 4.40 -18.53 10.01
C ARG A 564 4.97 -18.61 8.61
N ALA A 565 5.93 -19.51 8.35
CA ALA A 565 6.51 -19.74 7.03
C ALA A 565 5.48 -20.16 5.97
N VAL A 566 4.56 -21.08 6.28
CA VAL A 566 3.53 -21.54 5.33
C VAL A 566 2.32 -20.61 5.21
N THR A 567 2.24 -19.51 5.97
CA THR A 567 1.12 -18.53 5.86
C THR A 567 1.52 -17.11 5.47
N ARG A 568 2.82 -16.75 5.56
CA ARG A 568 3.36 -15.46 5.10
C ARG A 568 3.27 -15.27 3.58
N MET A 569 3.45 -14.05 3.10
CA MET A 569 3.35 -13.73 1.66
C MET A 569 4.65 -14.04 0.91
N GLY A 570 5.79 -14.15 1.62
CA GLY A 570 7.10 -14.46 1.06
C GLY A 570 7.27 -15.91 0.59
N ARG A 571 6.42 -16.86 0.99
CA ARG A 571 6.48 -18.28 0.55
C ARG A 571 6.19 -18.51 -0.95
N TRP A 572 5.86 -17.44 -1.68
CA TRP A 572 5.70 -17.41 -3.13
C TRP A 572 6.53 -16.28 -3.76
N ILE A 573 7.71 -16.02 -3.18
CA ILE A 573 8.76 -15.21 -3.82
C ILE A 573 9.50 -16.10 -4.80
N ASP A 574 9.67 -15.60 -6.00
CA ASP A 574 10.28 -16.28 -7.13
C ASP A 574 10.75 -15.20 -8.11
N ARG A 575 12.07 -15.07 -8.29
CA ARG A 575 12.70 -13.98 -9.04
C ARG A 575 12.57 -14.16 -10.56
N CYS A 576 12.38 -15.39 -11.02
CA CYS A 576 12.22 -15.78 -12.43
C CYS A 576 10.84 -15.37 -12.99
N ARG A 577 9.80 -15.37 -12.15
CA ARG A 577 8.41 -14.96 -12.40
C ARG A 577 8.22 -13.81 -13.42
N PRO A 578 7.77 -14.08 -14.67
CA PRO A 578 7.79 -13.15 -15.80
C PRO A 578 7.35 -11.72 -15.49
N ARG A 579 8.27 -10.75 -15.68
CA ARG A 579 8.08 -9.34 -15.31
C ARG A 579 7.77 -8.45 -16.52
N GLU A 580 8.32 -8.73 -17.69
CA GLU A 580 7.91 -8.12 -18.97
C GLU A 580 7.34 -9.23 -19.88
N LEU A 581 6.67 -8.87 -20.98
CA LEU A 581 6.30 -9.84 -22.04
C LEU A 581 7.45 -9.95 -23.05
N THR A 582 7.63 -11.10 -23.69
CA THR A 582 8.53 -11.21 -24.86
C THR A 582 7.97 -10.43 -26.05
N ASP A 583 8.81 -10.09 -27.03
CA ASP A 583 8.33 -9.40 -28.24
C ASP A 583 7.44 -10.31 -29.12
N THR A 584 7.68 -11.63 -29.12
CA THR A 584 6.76 -12.62 -29.70
C THR A 584 5.38 -12.59 -29.03
N GLN A 585 5.33 -12.54 -27.69
CA GLN A 585 4.06 -12.39 -26.95
C GLN A 585 3.38 -11.04 -27.25
N LYS A 586 4.14 -9.93 -27.39
CA LYS A 586 3.59 -8.62 -27.78
C LYS A 586 2.96 -8.68 -29.17
N ALA A 587 3.62 -9.31 -30.14
CA ALA A 587 3.12 -9.46 -31.52
C ALA A 587 1.76 -10.17 -31.58
N THR A 588 1.50 -11.18 -30.74
CA THR A 588 0.18 -11.86 -30.70
C THR A 588 -0.99 -10.88 -30.46
N VAL A 589 -0.76 -9.77 -29.76
CA VAL A 589 -1.78 -8.75 -29.47
C VAL A 589 -2.08 -7.87 -30.68
N GLU A 590 -1.16 -7.74 -31.64
CA GLU A 590 -1.39 -6.93 -32.86
C GLU A 590 -2.41 -7.58 -33.80
N HIS A 591 -2.46 -8.91 -33.81
CA HIS A 591 -3.42 -9.71 -34.57
C HIS A 591 -4.77 -9.94 -33.83
N ASP A 592 -4.93 -9.47 -32.59
CA ASP A 592 -6.13 -9.70 -31.77
C ASP A 592 -7.44 -9.20 -32.43
N PRO A 593 -8.51 -10.02 -32.46
CA PRO A 593 -9.78 -9.62 -33.07
C PRO A 593 -10.49 -8.39 -32.48
N GLU A 594 -10.37 -8.05 -31.18
CA GLU A 594 -10.91 -6.79 -30.64
C GLU A 594 -10.07 -5.59 -31.09
N LEU A 595 -8.75 -5.75 -31.25
CA LEU A 595 -7.88 -4.71 -31.81
C LEU A 595 -8.16 -4.48 -33.29
N GLN A 596 -8.13 -5.53 -34.10
CA GLN A 596 -8.40 -5.46 -35.53
C GLN A 596 -9.80 -4.92 -35.82
N LYS A 597 -10.81 -5.28 -35.01
CA LYS A 597 -12.16 -4.70 -35.07
C LYS A 597 -12.19 -3.22 -34.69
N ALA A 598 -11.38 -2.77 -33.72
CA ALA A 598 -11.26 -1.35 -33.37
C ALA A 598 -10.59 -0.54 -34.49
N ILE A 599 -9.56 -1.08 -35.15
CA ILE A 599 -8.88 -0.48 -36.31
C ILE A 599 -9.86 -0.34 -37.48
N ARG A 600 -10.52 -1.44 -37.90
CA ARG A 600 -11.54 -1.44 -38.96
C ARG A 600 -12.66 -0.44 -38.67
N GLN A 601 -13.11 -0.30 -37.42
CA GLN A 601 -14.11 0.70 -37.03
C GLN A 601 -13.60 2.15 -37.07
N ARG A 602 -12.34 2.42 -36.68
CA ARG A 602 -11.70 3.73 -36.85
C ARG A 602 -11.68 4.11 -38.33
N ASP A 603 -11.22 3.21 -39.19
CA ASP A 603 -10.93 3.54 -40.59
C ASP A 603 -12.18 3.63 -41.46
N ALA A 604 -13.16 2.74 -41.26
CA ALA A 604 -14.46 2.86 -41.89
C ALA A 604 -15.18 4.17 -41.48
N PHE A 605 -15.02 4.62 -40.23
CA PHE A 605 -15.59 5.88 -39.78
C PHE A 605 -14.80 7.11 -40.29
N SER A 606 -13.47 7.01 -40.37
CA SER A 606 -12.60 8.06 -40.92
C SER A 606 -12.90 8.30 -42.41
N LYS A 607 -12.96 7.23 -43.22
CA LYS A 607 -13.35 7.29 -44.65
C LYS A 607 -14.77 7.87 -44.83
N LYS A 608 -15.73 7.50 -43.97
CA LYS A 608 -17.08 8.09 -43.97
C LYS A 608 -17.12 9.56 -43.51
N LEU A 609 -16.15 10.04 -42.72
CA LEU A 609 -16.05 11.44 -42.34
C LEU A 609 -15.38 12.30 -43.41
N GLN A 610 -14.35 11.77 -44.09
CA GLN A 610 -13.70 12.43 -45.23
C GLN A 610 -14.69 12.70 -46.36
N ARG A 611 -15.58 11.75 -46.65
CA ARG A 611 -16.65 11.87 -47.66
C ARG A 611 -17.87 12.72 -47.22
N SER A 612 -17.80 13.46 -46.11
CA SER A 612 -18.96 14.17 -45.55
C SER A 612 -18.72 15.68 -45.43
N GLN A 613 -19.36 16.47 -46.30
CA GLN A 613 -19.22 17.94 -46.37
C GLN A 613 -19.40 18.63 -45.00
N LYS A 614 -20.45 18.28 -44.23
CA LYS A 614 -20.71 18.89 -42.90
C LYS A 614 -20.04 18.09 -41.76
N LYS A 615 -18.87 18.55 -41.30
CA LYS A 615 -18.08 18.01 -40.16
C LYS A 615 -18.62 18.48 -38.80
N THR A 616 -19.81 18.04 -38.39
CA THR A 616 -20.38 18.41 -37.07
C THR A 616 -19.53 17.88 -35.89
N GLY A 617 -19.45 18.64 -34.79
CA GLY A 617 -18.59 18.33 -33.64
C GLY A 617 -18.77 16.91 -33.06
N TRP A 618 -20.01 16.40 -33.03
CA TRP A 618 -20.30 15.01 -32.64
C TRP A 618 -19.58 13.97 -33.50
N LYS A 619 -19.38 14.22 -34.81
CA LYS A 619 -18.64 13.32 -35.69
C LYS A 619 -17.14 13.31 -35.33
N LEU A 620 -16.54 14.48 -35.08
CA LEU A 620 -15.14 14.61 -34.65
C LEU A 620 -14.91 13.91 -33.29
N ASP A 621 -15.74 14.23 -32.30
CA ASP A 621 -15.69 13.64 -30.95
C ASP A 621 -15.98 12.11 -30.98
N LYS A 622 -16.73 11.62 -31.96
CA LYS A 622 -16.90 10.17 -32.24
C LYS A 622 -15.66 9.55 -32.88
N LEU A 623 -14.99 10.22 -33.82
CA LEU A 623 -13.72 9.76 -34.41
C LEU A 623 -12.64 9.66 -33.32
N ASP A 624 -12.51 10.66 -32.45
CA ASP A 624 -11.51 10.62 -31.37
C ASP A 624 -11.83 9.59 -30.29
N LYS A 625 -13.09 9.17 -30.13
CA LYS A 625 -13.46 8.01 -29.31
C LYS A 625 -13.08 6.68 -29.97
N LEU A 626 -12.93 6.64 -31.30
CA LEU A 626 -12.43 5.47 -32.06
C LEU A 626 -10.90 5.45 -32.11
N LYS A 627 -10.22 6.59 -32.34
CA LYS A 627 -8.76 6.72 -32.19
C LYS A 627 -8.33 6.25 -30.79
N ARG A 628 -8.94 6.81 -29.74
CA ARG A 628 -8.72 6.36 -28.34
C ARG A 628 -9.10 4.90 -28.12
N GLY A 629 -10.00 4.32 -28.92
CA GLY A 629 -10.25 2.88 -28.92
C GLY A 629 -9.01 2.09 -29.34
N VAL A 630 -8.47 2.40 -30.52
CA VAL A 630 -7.25 1.77 -31.08
C VAL A 630 -6.05 1.94 -30.15
N THR A 631 -5.85 3.10 -29.49
CA THR A 631 -4.73 3.27 -28.55
C THR A 631 -4.90 2.50 -27.23
N ASN A 632 -6.13 2.34 -26.72
CA ASN A 632 -6.37 1.71 -25.41
C ASN A 632 -6.57 0.19 -25.47
N THR A 633 -6.98 -0.37 -26.62
CA THR A 633 -7.19 -1.81 -26.76
C THR A 633 -5.91 -2.64 -26.60
N PRO A 634 -4.77 -2.34 -27.27
CA PRO A 634 -3.51 -3.08 -27.13
C PRO A 634 -3.01 -3.06 -25.69
N ASN A 635 -2.94 -1.88 -25.07
CA ASN A 635 -2.51 -1.70 -23.67
C ASN A 635 -3.28 -2.58 -22.68
N ARG A 636 -4.58 -2.78 -22.91
CA ARG A 636 -5.43 -3.66 -22.08
C ARG A 636 -5.23 -5.15 -22.41
N LEU A 637 -5.01 -5.49 -23.67
CA LEU A 637 -4.74 -6.87 -24.11
C LEU A 637 -3.37 -7.34 -23.62
N LEU A 638 -2.31 -6.53 -23.78
CA LEU A 638 -0.99 -6.73 -23.19
C LEU A 638 -1.07 -6.88 -21.67
N TYR A 639 -1.87 -6.06 -20.97
CA TYR A 639 -2.10 -6.25 -19.54
C TYR A 639 -2.72 -7.62 -19.23
N ALA A 640 -3.74 -8.04 -19.99
CA ALA A 640 -4.39 -9.33 -19.78
C ALA A 640 -3.46 -10.52 -20.08
N LEU A 641 -2.67 -10.43 -21.15
CA LEU A 641 -1.65 -11.42 -21.51
C LEU A 641 -0.56 -11.52 -20.43
N ARG A 642 -0.08 -10.39 -19.89
CA ARG A 642 0.88 -10.36 -18.76
C ARG A 642 0.31 -10.93 -17.45
N GLN A 643 -1.01 -11.03 -17.29
CA GLN A 643 -1.58 -11.78 -16.15
C GLN A 643 -1.63 -13.28 -16.48
N ARG A 644 -2.17 -13.67 -17.64
CA ARG A 644 -2.16 -15.07 -18.11
C ARG A 644 -0.78 -15.71 -18.07
N VAL A 645 0.23 -15.11 -18.69
CA VAL A 645 1.62 -15.62 -18.71
C VAL A 645 2.19 -15.79 -17.30
N ARG A 646 1.79 -14.98 -16.31
CA ARG A 646 2.20 -15.14 -14.89
C ARG A 646 1.37 -16.16 -14.11
N GLU A 647 0.14 -16.44 -14.54
CA GLU A 647 -0.78 -17.44 -13.99
C GLU A 647 -0.55 -18.85 -14.59
N GLU A 648 0.00 -18.90 -15.80
CA GLU A 648 0.44 -20.10 -16.54
C GLU A 648 1.83 -20.53 -16.06
N PHE A 649 2.81 -19.62 -16.04
CA PHE A 649 4.16 -19.87 -15.48
C PHE A 649 4.13 -20.47 -14.06
N ASP A 650 3.19 -20.02 -13.22
CA ASP A 650 2.94 -20.53 -11.86
C ASP A 650 2.50 -22.01 -11.78
N LYS A 651 2.29 -22.66 -12.92
CA LYS A 651 1.96 -24.09 -13.07
C LYS A 651 3.06 -24.81 -13.84
N GLU A 652 3.39 -24.29 -15.03
CA GLU A 652 4.32 -24.95 -15.94
C GLU A 652 5.74 -25.02 -15.35
N LEU A 653 6.22 -23.95 -14.69
CA LEU A 653 7.54 -23.99 -14.06
C LEU A 653 7.58 -25.01 -12.92
N THR A 654 6.52 -25.13 -12.12
CA THR A 654 6.47 -26.11 -11.03
C THR A 654 6.59 -27.54 -11.53
N VAL A 655 6.03 -27.86 -12.70
CA VAL A 655 6.24 -29.18 -13.33
C VAL A 655 7.67 -29.31 -13.83
N LEU A 656 8.17 -28.34 -14.60
CA LEU A 656 9.54 -28.38 -15.16
C LEU A 656 10.63 -28.51 -14.09
N ASP A 657 10.49 -27.81 -12.97
CA ASP A 657 11.46 -27.87 -11.88
C ASP A 657 11.34 -29.17 -11.06
N ILE A 658 10.17 -29.81 -11.01
CA ILE A 658 10.03 -31.18 -10.46
C ILE A 658 10.73 -32.18 -11.36
N GLU A 659 10.45 -32.18 -12.68
CA GLU A 659 11.11 -33.09 -13.63
C GLU A 659 12.63 -32.92 -13.63
N ARG A 660 13.13 -31.68 -13.54
CA ARG A 660 14.58 -31.38 -13.40
C ARG A 660 15.20 -31.99 -12.15
N GLN A 661 14.53 -31.87 -11.00
CA GLN A 661 14.99 -32.43 -9.73
C GLN A 661 14.98 -33.97 -9.77
N LEU A 662 13.93 -34.57 -10.33
CA LEU A 662 13.83 -36.02 -10.51
C LEU A 662 14.88 -36.56 -11.50
N ALA A 663 15.25 -35.77 -12.52
CA ALA A 663 16.34 -36.05 -13.44
C ALA A 663 17.76 -35.74 -12.87
N GLY A 664 17.88 -35.36 -11.58
CA GLY A 664 19.15 -35.06 -10.93
C GLY A 664 19.85 -33.79 -11.42
N THR A 665 19.18 -32.94 -12.20
CA THR A 665 19.78 -31.71 -12.74
C THR A 665 19.70 -30.57 -11.72
N ALA A 666 20.83 -29.88 -11.49
CA ALA A 666 20.92 -28.81 -10.51
C ALA A 666 20.08 -27.58 -10.89
N ILE A 667 19.44 -26.96 -9.88
CA ILE A 667 18.69 -25.71 -10.05
C ILE A 667 19.69 -24.55 -10.11
N LEU A 668 20.07 -24.15 -11.34
CA LEU A 668 20.92 -22.99 -11.59
C LEU A 668 20.15 -21.68 -11.37
N ASP A 669 20.21 -21.12 -10.15
CA ASP A 669 19.83 -19.72 -9.89
C ASP A 669 20.95 -18.79 -10.36
N GLU A 670 21.05 -18.64 -11.69
CA GLU A 670 21.94 -17.68 -12.37
C GLU A 670 21.47 -16.24 -12.10
N GLU A 671 21.68 -15.75 -10.87
CA GLU A 671 21.47 -14.36 -10.48
C GLU A 671 22.52 -13.48 -11.16
N ALA A 672 22.24 -13.17 -12.44
CA ALA A 672 23.07 -12.36 -13.31
C ALA A 672 23.53 -11.07 -12.60
N LYS A 673 24.84 -11.01 -12.30
CA LYS A 673 25.51 -9.98 -11.48
C LYS A 673 25.45 -8.60 -12.13
N LYS A 674 24.28 -7.95 -12.06
CA LYS A 674 24.03 -6.60 -12.57
C LYS A 674 24.91 -5.60 -11.82
N GLN A 675 25.86 -5.01 -12.53
CA GLN A 675 26.81 -4.04 -12.00
C GLN A 675 26.08 -2.90 -11.28
N LEU A 676 26.41 -2.69 -10.01
CA LEU A 676 25.80 -1.66 -9.16
C LEU A 676 26.63 -0.38 -9.21
N LEU A 677 25.97 0.77 -9.04
CA LEU A 677 26.66 2.06 -8.94
C LEU A 677 27.50 2.12 -7.65
N PRO A 678 28.72 2.70 -7.66
CA PRO A 678 29.59 2.75 -6.47
C PRO A 678 28.91 3.33 -5.21
N GLN A 679 28.13 4.40 -5.36
CA GLN A 679 27.36 5.02 -4.27
C GLN A 679 26.30 4.06 -3.69
N GLN A 680 25.76 3.17 -4.53
CA GLN A 680 24.78 2.16 -4.13
C GLN A 680 25.45 0.94 -3.48
N ILE A 681 26.68 0.59 -3.91
CA ILE A 681 27.52 -0.42 -3.24
C ILE A 681 27.90 0.07 -1.85
N HIS A 682 28.37 1.31 -1.70
CA HIS A 682 28.69 1.93 -0.41
C HIS A 682 27.47 1.94 0.53
N LEU A 683 26.32 2.41 0.06
CA LEU A 683 25.06 2.39 0.82
C LEU A 683 24.69 0.98 1.30
N LEU A 684 24.78 -0.02 0.41
CA LEU A 684 24.50 -1.42 0.75
C LEU A 684 25.51 -1.94 1.78
N GLY A 685 26.79 -1.62 1.62
CA GLY A 685 27.87 -2.03 2.53
C GLY A 685 27.69 -1.53 3.96
N LYS A 686 27.15 -0.31 4.16
CA LYS A 686 26.82 0.19 5.50
C LYS A 686 25.47 -0.32 6.03
N LEU A 687 24.43 -0.41 5.19
CA LEU A 687 23.09 -0.89 5.60
C LEU A 687 22.98 -2.40 5.86
N MET A 688 23.85 -3.22 5.26
CA MET A 688 23.87 -4.69 5.39
C MET A 688 24.96 -5.20 6.34
N THR A 689 25.47 -4.32 7.21
CA THR A 689 26.29 -4.71 8.37
C THR A 689 25.45 -5.46 9.41
N TRP A 690 26.11 -6.29 10.21
CA TRP A 690 25.57 -6.95 11.41
C TRP A 690 26.32 -6.42 12.65
N PRO A 691 25.77 -6.58 13.88
CA PRO A 691 26.55 -6.34 15.09
C PRO A 691 27.74 -7.29 15.16
N THR A 692 28.95 -6.74 15.30
CA THR A 692 30.21 -7.50 15.40
C THR A 692 30.79 -7.54 16.81
N SER A 693 30.19 -6.81 17.76
CA SER A 693 30.58 -6.82 19.18
C SER A 693 29.40 -6.42 20.07
N LEU A 694 29.59 -6.55 21.38
CA LEU A 694 28.64 -6.06 22.40
C LEU A 694 28.90 -4.58 22.79
N SER A 695 29.95 -3.94 22.27
CA SER A 695 30.21 -2.51 22.52
C SER A 695 29.09 -1.64 21.94
N VAL A 696 28.60 -0.71 22.76
CA VAL A 696 27.57 0.26 22.35
C VAL A 696 28.17 1.30 21.40
N GLU A 697 29.43 1.64 21.58
CA GLU A 697 30.21 2.61 20.80
C GLU A 697 30.42 2.09 19.38
N ALA A 698 30.76 0.80 19.23
CA ALA A 698 30.86 0.13 17.94
C ALA A 698 29.51 0.08 17.20
N GLU A 699 28.42 -0.23 17.92
CA GLU A 699 27.06 -0.18 17.35
C GLU A 699 26.64 1.24 16.95
N TRP A 700 26.99 2.25 17.75
CA TRP A 700 26.75 3.65 17.43
C TRP A 700 27.52 4.08 16.19
N GLN A 701 28.80 3.74 16.06
CA GLN A 701 29.58 4.04 14.86
C GLN A 701 28.96 3.39 13.61
N ARG A 702 28.66 2.08 13.68
CA ARG A 702 27.93 1.33 12.64
C ARG A 702 26.62 2.03 12.21
N ARG A 703 25.87 2.61 13.17
CA ARG A 703 24.62 3.36 12.92
C ARG A 703 24.83 4.73 12.33
N ASN A 704 25.86 5.45 12.79
CA ASN A 704 26.20 6.78 12.32
C ASN A 704 26.54 6.72 10.84
N GLU A 705 27.48 5.83 10.47
CA GLU A 705 27.89 5.57 9.09
C GLU A 705 26.74 5.13 8.18
N ALA A 706 25.84 4.27 8.66
CA ALA A 706 24.69 3.84 7.88
C ALA A 706 23.66 4.97 7.65
N THR A 707 23.55 5.91 8.59
CA THR A 707 22.64 7.06 8.48
C THR A 707 23.24 8.16 7.59
N GLU A 708 24.56 8.37 7.69
CA GLU A 708 25.34 9.20 6.77
C GLU A 708 25.27 8.64 5.34
N ALA A 709 25.44 7.32 5.15
CA ALA A 709 25.31 6.70 3.83
C ALA A 709 23.91 6.91 3.21
N VAL A 710 22.84 6.89 4.02
CA VAL A 710 21.48 7.27 3.57
C VAL A 710 21.41 8.75 3.18
N GLN A 711 22.00 9.64 3.97
CA GLN A 711 22.05 11.09 3.71
C GLN A 711 22.81 11.39 2.40
N LEU A 712 24.02 10.88 2.23
CA LEU A 712 24.84 11.01 1.01
C LEU A 712 24.15 10.38 -0.21
N TYR A 713 23.46 9.25 -0.05
CA TYR A 713 22.71 8.66 -1.16
C TYR A 713 21.48 9.49 -1.56
N CYS A 714 20.95 10.38 -0.71
CA CYS A 714 19.77 11.17 -1.07
C CYS A 714 19.99 12.07 -2.29
N ASP A 715 21.18 12.65 -2.45
CA ASP A 715 21.55 13.49 -3.62
C ASP A 715 22.06 12.71 -4.83
N THR A 716 22.31 11.40 -4.70
CA THR A 716 22.82 10.57 -5.81
C THR A 716 21.84 10.55 -6.99
N VAL A 717 22.29 10.96 -8.17
CA VAL A 717 21.51 10.91 -9.42
C VAL A 717 21.88 9.65 -10.22
N PRO A 718 21.00 8.63 -10.35
CA PRO A 718 21.34 7.40 -11.04
C PRO A 718 21.53 7.63 -12.55
N VAL A 719 22.71 7.26 -13.07
CA VAL A 719 23.09 7.51 -14.48
C VAL A 719 22.09 6.86 -15.45
N LYS A 720 21.63 7.63 -16.44
CA LYS A 720 20.65 7.21 -17.46
C LYS A 720 21.33 6.61 -18.69
N GLU A 721 22.13 5.59 -18.50
CA GLU A 721 22.59 4.73 -19.60
C GLU A 721 21.39 4.07 -20.28
N HIS A 722 21.33 4.09 -21.61
CA HIS A 722 20.27 3.38 -22.31
C HIS A 722 20.48 1.87 -22.15
N ARG A 723 19.40 1.09 -21.96
CA ARG A 723 19.45 -0.37 -22.16
C ARG A 723 19.92 -0.59 -23.60
N GLN A 724 21.16 -1.03 -23.81
CA GLN A 724 21.48 -1.74 -25.05
C GLN A 724 20.68 -3.06 -25.03
N PRO A 725 20.24 -3.57 -26.20
CA PRO A 725 19.89 -4.98 -26.30
C PRO A 725 21.12 -5.80 -25.94
N SER A 726 21.00 -6.72 -25.00
CA SER A 726 22.02 -7.76 -24.82
C SER A 726 22.07 -8.59 -26.11
N LEU A 727 23.21 -8.56 -26.80
CA LEU A 727 23.48 -9.44 -27.93
C LEU A 727 23.33 -10.91 -27.49
N PRO A 728 22.99 -11.83 -28.40
CA PRO A 728 23.13 -13.26 -28.14
C PRO A 728 24.56 -13.56 -27.66
N ARG A 729 24.69 -14.39 -26.63
CA ARG A 729 25.99 -14.88 -26.17
C ARG A 729 26.45 -15.92 -27.19
N GLU A 730 27.46 -15.61 -27.99
CA GLU A 730 28.09 -16.60 -28.86
C GLU A 730 28.69 -17.73 -28.01
N GLU A 731 28.62 -18.95 -28.55
CA GLU A 731 29.11 -20.15 -27.87
C GLU A 731 30.64 -20.20 -27.96
N VAL A 732 31.29 -20.67 -26.88
CA VAL A 732 32.74 -20.69 -26.78
C VAL A 732 33.28 -21.86 -27.61
N ILE A 733 33.87 -21.55 -28.76
CA ILE A 733 34.73 -22.46 -29.51
C ILE A 733 36.19 -22.09 -29.21
N ALA A 734 37.05 -23.12 -29.08
CA ALA A 734 38.46 -22.96 -28.72
C ALA A 734 39.28 -22.24 -29.82
N PRO A 735 40.39 -21.56 -29.46
CA PRO A 735 41.17 -20.77 -30.41
C PRO A 735 42.05 -21.63 -31.32
N THR A 736 42.24 -21.15 -32.55
CA THR A 736 43.31 -21.55 -33.47
C THR A 736 43.96 -20.28 -34.02
N GLU A 737 45.25 -20.36 -34.35
CA GLU A 737 46.13 -19.20 -34.53
C GLU A 737 45.87 -18.35 -35.79
N SER A 738 46.33 -17.10 -35.76
CA SER A 738 46.09 -16.09 -36.81
C SER A 738 47.34 -15.82 -37.67
N PRO A 739 47.20 -15.67 -38.99
CA PRO A 739 48.16 -14.94 -39.82
C PRO A 739 47.93 -13.42 -39.74
N LEU A 740 49.00 -12.64 -39.73
CA LEU A 740 48.97 -11.17 -39.62
C LEU A 740 48.80 -10.50 -41.00
N LEU A 741 47.95 -9.47 -41.09
CA LEU A 741 47.96 -8.47 -42.16
C LEU A 741 47.74 -7.06 -41.58
N THR A 742 48.10 -6.05 -42.37
CA THR A 742 48.25 -4.64 -41.96
C THR A 742 46.95 -3.96 -41.53
N PRO A 743 47.03 -2.90 -40.68
CA PRO A 743 45.84 -2.26 -40.12
C PRO A 743 45.04 -1.50 -41.19
N SER A 744 43.87 -2.04 -41.53
CA SER A 744 42.78 -1.24 -42.11
C SER A 744 42.28 -0.22 -41.06
N PRO A 745 41.85 0.98 -41.48
CA PRO A 745 41.35 1.99 -40.55
C PRO A 745 40.15 1.44 -39.77
N SER A 746 40.10 1.73 -38.47
CA SER A 746 39.07 1.18 -37.60
C SER A 746 37.68 1.65 -38.02
N GLN A 747 36.65 0.84 -37.76
CA GLN A 747 35.24 1.24 -37.98
C GLN A 747 34.89 2.56 -37.26
N HIS A 748 35.61 2.89 -36.18
CA HIS A 748 35.49 4.14 -35.45
C HIS A 748 36.03 5.35 -36.24
N GLU A 749 37.19 5.23 -36.88
CA GLU A 749 37.78 6.27 -37.72
C GLU A 749 36.97 6.49 -38.99
N ILE A 750 36.50 5.42 -39.62
CA ILE A 750 35.58 5.48 -40.78
C ILE A 750 34.30 6.24 -40.39
N ALA A 751 33.67 5.89 -39.25
CA ALA A 751 32.48 6.58 -38.78
C ALA A 751 32.74 8.06 -38.39
N LEU A 752 33.92 8.39 -37.86
CA LEU A 752 34.33 9.78 -37.61
C LEU A 752 34.41 10.55 -38.93
N GLN A 753 35.06 9.97 -39.95
CA GLN A 753 35.18 10.59 -41.26
C GLN A 753 33.81 10.79 -41.92
N GLU A 754 32.94 9.77 -41.94
CA GLU A 754 31.57 9.87 -42.47
C GLU A 754 30.76 10.99 -41.78
N ALA A 755 30.78 11.04 -40.45
CA ALA A 755 30.06 12.06 -39.69
C ALA A 755 30.63 13.47 -39.96
N GLY A 756 31.96 13.59 -40.09
CA GLY A 756 32.64 14.83 -40.46
C GLY A 756 32.37 15.26 -41.90
N GLU A 757 32.15 14.33 -42.83
CA GLU A 757 31.77 14.61 -44.22
C GLU A 757 30.29 15.02 -44.33
N ASP A 758 29.35 14.33 -43.69
CA ASP A 758 27.93 14.72 -43.65
C ASP A 758 27.74 16.15 -43.08
N ILE A 759 28.52 16.56 -42.07
CA ILE A 759 28.52 17.95 -41.58
C ILE A 759 29.07 18.92 -42.64
N ARG A 760 30.14 18.55 -43.37
CA ARG A 760 30.81 19.42 -44.35
C ARG A 760 30.05 19.57 -45.66
N THR A 761 29.52 18.48 -46.22
CA THR A 761 29.02 18.44 -47.62
C THR A 761 27.50 18.35 -47.73
N ALA A 762 26.78 17.77 -46.77
CA ALA A 762 25.35 17.56 -46.92
C ALA A 762 24.56 18.87 -46.91
N ALA A 763 23.61 19.01 -47.84
CA ALA A 763 22.64 20.11 -47.85
C ALA A 763 21.62 20.02 -46.70
N LYS A 764 21.50 18.85 -46.07
CA LYS A 764 20.62 18.56 -44.91
C LYS A 764 21.34 17.58 -43.95
N PRO A 765 22.31 18.05 -43.14
CA PRO A 765 23.12 17.20 -42.27
C PRO A 765 22.32 16.27 -41.36
N ARG A 766 22.91 15.12 -41.04
CA ARG A 766 22.36 14.09 -40.16
C ARG A 766 23.18 13.97 -38.88
N ALA A 767 24.48 14.21 -38.90
CA ALA A 767 25.34 14.33 -37.72
C ALA A 767 25.24 15.74 -37.10
N CYS A 768 25.53 15.85 -35.80
CA CYS A 768 25.43 17.11 -35.06
C CYS A 768 26.81 17.77 -34.92
N PHE A 769 27.05 18.88 -35.62
CA PHE A 769 28.34 19.61 -35.55
C PHE A 769 28.77 19.92 -34.11
N GLN A 770 27.82 20.34 -33.26
CA GLN A 770 28.06 20.72 -31.87
C GLN A 770 28.37 19.51 -30.97
N CYS A 771 27.89 18.31 -31.31
CA CYS A 771 28.33 17.08 -30.66
C CYS A 771 29.72 16.68 -31.17
N TYR A 772 29.88 16.64 -32.50
CA TYR A 772 31.08 16.16 -33.19
C TYR A 772 32.35 16.91 -32.76
N GLY A 773 32.28 18.25 -32.78
CA GLY A 773 33.37 19.14 -32.41
C GLY A 773 33.63 19.24 -30.90
N ASN A 774 32.87 18.55 -30.03
CA ASN A 774 33.16 18.54 -28.59
C ASN A 774 34.21 17.45 -28.27
N PRO A 775 35.46 17.80 -27.91
CA PRO A 775 36.50 16.82 -27.60
C PRO A 775 36.26 16.07 -26.29
N ALA A 776 35.43 16.61 -25.38
CA ALA A 776 35.02 15.96 -24.14
C ALA A 776 33.67 15.21 -24.27
N GLY A 777 33.13 15.09 -25.48
CA GLY A 777 31.93 14.30 -25.75
C GLY A 777 32.25 12.81 -25.93
N CYS A 778 31.43 11.91 -25.38
CA CYS A 778 31.57 10.48 -25.69
C CYS A 778 31.23 10.19 -27.17
N ASP A 779 31.95 9.28 -27.82
CA ASP A 779 31.91 9.13 -29.27
C ASP A 779 30.55 8.67 -29.80
N ASN A 780 29.80 7.91 -29.01
CA ASN A 780 28.38 7.58 -29.22
C ASN A 780 27.45 8.82 -29.40
N ARG A 781 27.91 10.03 -29.07
CA ARG A 781 27.25 11.30 -29.42
C ARG A 781 27.93 12.04 -30.56
N ARG A 782 29.25 11.98 -30.67
CA ARG A 782 30.05 12.63 -31.73
C ARG A 782 29.73 12.03 -33.11
N LEU A 783 29.68 10.70 -33.17
CA LEU A 783 29.36 9.86 -34.33
C LEU A 783 27.86 9.80 -34.68
N LYS A 784 26.98 10.46 -33.92
CA LYS A 784 25.55 10.18 -33.98
C LYS A 784 24.87 10.81 -35.19
N GLN A 785 24.83 10.08 -36.30
CA GLN A 785 23.95 10.37 -37.43
C GLN A 785 22.47 10.10 -37.05
N TYR A 786 21.61 11.10 -37.21
CA TYR A 786 20.16 10.95 -37.06
C TYR A 786 19.55 10.34 -38.32
N SER A 787 18.54 9.49 -38.16
CA SER A 787 17.85 8.84 -39.29
C SER A 787 17.10 9.81 -40.22
N ARG A 788 16.86 11.05 -39.79
CA ARG A 788 16.32 12.17 -40.58
C ARG A 788 16.85 13.50 -40.04
N HIS A 789 17.10 14.49 -40.91
CA HIS A 789 17.45 15.88 -40.54
C HIS A 789 16.46 16.51 -39.52
N LYS A 790 15.16 16.19 -39.59
CA LYS A 790 14.16 16.64 -38.59
C LYS A 790 14.39 16.07 -37.18
N GLY A 791 15.13 14.97 -37.04
CA GLY A 791 15.60 14.44 -35.75
C GLY A 791 16.76 15.24 -35.19
N LEU A 792 17.74 15.59 -36.05
CA LEU A 792 18.86 16.47 -35.70
C LEU A 792 18.37 17.86 -35.24
N LEU A 793 17.47 18.50 -36.00
CA LEU A 793 16.86 19.78 -35.61
C LEU A 793 16.21 19.75 -34.22
N ARG A 794 15.55 18.63 -33.87
CA ARG A 794 14.95 18.44 -32.54
C ARG A 794 15.99 18.27 -31.45
N GLN A 795 17.06 17.50 -31.69
CA GLN A 795 18.20 17.40 -30.77
C GLN A 795 18.83 18.78 -30.53
N PHE A 796 19.13 19.51 -31.61
CA PHE A 796 19.79 20.80 -31.53
C PHE A 796 18.95 21.82 -30.74
N ARG A 797 17.65 21.95 -31.07
CA ARG A 797 16.73 22.83 -30.32
C ARG A 797 16.57 22.43 -28.84
N ALA A 798 16.69 21.13 -28.52
CA ALA A 798 16.47 20.63 -27.15
C ALA A 798 17.70 20.68 -26.25
N VAL A 799 18.92 20.73 -26.82
CA VAL A 799 20.19 20.55 -26.10
C VAL A 799 21.21 21.65 -26.37
N HIS A 800 21.25 22.23 -27.57
CA HIS A 800 22.36 23.09 -28.05
C HIS A 800 21.95 24.52 -28.44
N LEU A 801 20.67 24.88 -28.28
CA LEU A 801 20.18 26.22 -28.58
C LEU A 801 20.73 27.29 -27.61
N ASP A 802 21.13 26.86 -26.42
CA ASP A 802 21.59 27.72 -25.32
C ASP A 802 23.13 27.76 -25.19
N ASP A 803 23.88 27.01 -26.02
CA ASP A 803 25.34 26.81 -25.87
C ASP A 803 26.18 28.07 -26.13
N ARG A 804 25.69 29.01 -26.96
CA ARG A 804 26.33 30.30 -27.34
C ARG A 804 27.77 30.24 -27.90
N HIS A 805 28.37 29.07 -28.05
CA HIS A 805 29.68 28.85 -28.65
C HIS A 805 29.63 27.64 -29.60
N CYS A 806 30.24 27.76 -30.78
CA CYS A 806 30.32 26.67 -31.75
C CYS A 806 31.55 25.80 -31.53
N ASN A 807 31.35 24.57 -31.03
CA ASN A 807 32.41 23.59 -30.82
C ASN A 807 33.06 23.14 -32.15
N TYR A 808 32.38 23.28 -33.29
CA TYR A 808 32.89 22.86 -34.61
C TYR A 808 33.73 23.94 -35.30
N CYS A 809 33.34 25.21 -35.18
CA CYS A 809 34.10 26.35 -35.71
C CYS A 809 35.05 26.99 -34.68
N ASN A 810 35.01 26.53 -33.42
CA ASN A 810 35.68 27.11 -32.25
C ASN A 810 35.47 28.63 -32.13
N LYS A 811 34.21 29.09 -32.15
CA LYS A 811 33.85 30.52 -32.11
C LYS A 811 32.72 30.83 -31.12
N PRO A 812 32.89 31.80 -30.19
CA PRO A 812 31.79 32.32 -29.38
C PRO A 812 30.82 33.16 -30.23
N VAL A 813 29.58 33.32 -29.77
CA VAL A 813 28.54 34.11 -30.45
C VAL A 813 27.63 34.83 -29.44
N ASP A 814 27.62 36.17 -29.49
CA ASP A 814 27.21 37.03 -28.36
C ASP A 814 25.73 36.93 -27.95
N ASN A 815 24.82 36.60 -28.87
CA ASN A 815 23.40 36.48 -28.56
C ASN A 815 22.68 35.40 -29.37
N GLU A 816 21.42 35.12 -29.01
CA GLU A 816 20.64 34.04 -29.63
C GLU A 816 20.30 34.28 -31.11
N MET A 817 20.12 35.54 -31.53
CA MET A 817 19.82 35.85 -32.94
C MET A 817 21.03 35.55 -33.82
N TYR A 818 22.23 35.95 -33.37
CA TYR A 818 23.48 35.59 -34.03
C TYR A 818 23.76 34.08 -33.93
N TRP A 819 23.45 33.41 -32.80
CA TRP A 819 23.60 31.95 -32.68
C TRP A 819 22.71 31.20 -33.69
N ARG A 820 21.41 31.51 -33.72
CA ARG A 820 20.44 30.94 -34.67
C ARG A 820 20.75 31.30 -36.14
N ARG A 821 21.50 32.38 -36.39
CA ARG A 821 21.99 32.75 -37.73
C ARG A 821 23.26 31.97 -38.09
N HIS A 822 24.23 31.90 -37.19
CA HIS A 822 25.45 31.11 -37.34
C HIS A 822 25.15 29.64 -37.66
N THR A 823 24.16 29.03 -37.01
CA THR A 823 23.74 27.64 -37.29
C THR A 823 23.16 27.46 -38.69
N VAL A 824 22.49 28.48 -39.25
CA VAL A 824 21.98 28.46 -40.63
C VAL A 824 23.13 28.66 -41.59
N ASP A 825 23.86 29.77 -41.44
CA ASP A 825 24.80 30.28 -42.44
C ASP A 825 26.05 29.38 -42.56
N ASN A 826 26.51 28.77 -41.45
CA ASN A 826 27.72 27.92 -41.42
C ASN A 826 27.43 26.41 -41.36
N HIS A 827 26.27 26.02 -40.82
CA HIS A 827 25.94 24.60 -40.55
C HIS A 827 24.60 24.14 -41.14
N ARG A 828 23.94 24.97 -41.97
CA ARG A 828 22.72 24.65 -42.74
C ARG A 828 21.52 24.23 -41.88
N LEU A 829 21.59 24.52 -40.57
CA LEU A 829 20.67 24.08 -39.53
C LEU A 829 19.68 25.18 -39.16
N ASN A 830 18.60 25.26 -39.96
CA ASN A 830 17.51 26.21 -39.73
C ASN A 830 16.47 25.68 -38.74
N VAL A 831 16.55 26.20 -37.51
CA VAL A 831 15.70 25.80 -36.37
C VAL A 831 14.34 26.51 -36.34
N ARG A 832 14.12 27.57 -37.15
CA ARG A 832 12.89 28.38 -37.12
C ARG A 832 11.64 27.59 -37.58
N TYR A 833 11.77 26.73 -38.59
CA TYR A 833 10.67 25.92 -39.17
C TYR A 833 10.17 24.75 -38.29
N LEU A 834 10.20 24.92 -36.96
CA LEU A 834 9.62 24.02 -35.96
C LEU A 834 8.65 24.75 -35.02
N GLU A 835 8.19 25.95 -35.37
CA GLU A 835 7.24 26.74 -34.59
C GLU A 835 5.77 26.53 -35.04
N ASP A 836 5.54 26.12 -36.29
CA ASP A 836 4.20 25.82 -36.86
C ASP A 836 3.56 24.47 -36.45
N TYR A 837 4.10 23.78 -35.43
CA TYR A 837 3.54 22.53 -34.92
C TYR A 837 3.25 22.62 -33.43
N PRO A 838 1.99 22.40 -32.98
CA PRO A 838 1.58 22.64 -31.60
C PRO A 838 2.34 21.73 -30.62
N HIS A 839 2.72 22.31 -29.48
CA HIS A 839 3.41 21.63 -28.39
C HIS A 839 2.52 20.60 -27.69
N ASP A 840 2.64 19.32 -28.08
CA ASP A 840 2.11 18.20 -27.31
C ASP A 840 2.85 16.88 -27.65
N LEU A 841 3.85 16.52 -26.81
CA LEU A 841 4.29 15.15 -26.41
C LEU A 841 5.64 15.17 -25.65
#